data_AF-A0A921V6U1-F1
#
_entry.id   AF-A0A921V6U1-F1
#
_cell.length_a   1.000
_cell.length_b   1.000
_cell.length_c   1.000
_cell.angle_alpha   90.00
_cell.angle_beta   90.00
_cell.angle_gamma   90.00
#
_symmetry.space_group_name_H-M   'P 1'
#
loop_
_entity.id
_entity.type
_entity.pdbx_description
1 polymer ?
#
loop_
_entity_poly.entity_id
_entity_poly.type
_entity_poly.pdbx_seq_one_letter_code
_entity_poly.pdbx_strand_id
1 'polypeptide(L)'
;MFQAAITQNEQEMTALEAERKCLMELTVAKFQKEDELDDICSSDEEQSEDGDESEVKDAVPGDTENVMFAGLNTVMMELAYFGGQERDIVPRSPDLALAVLDGIFASTWNNLHWSELSEVNAVLLAEFFSHNGDAYGGYNRVQIEKLKQLPVYMNVRNVACPIHGSEDFFLIPPDLNLTDIPVPPNAQQRFLKSNPRLNTFYKDFGVKEMSDSKLLIFAIPMYKELQESQRDQILQILLRKWQSLHGNAELVTLLRTAPLFCEDEDEARSYNPAGAYCDPRNSVLATIYAGVRGQFPAKRFQTPEWLDLMCEIGLRTEVTVDIFVECAQRIDGLCSGKHSLTSQDEHLVTTLHQFFVQHFDKFDRSRSFFERVSVLAFVPAIVYEATNTVEVSDETQAGSKEQRAGQFTSRTVVRKYKDCAIPEDQALVYSTMPILANVALPPRVLWSRLGVRSPPPDNQVVVHLLSITNSDRALSSRSLDWQFFLPMVEVFQTIFKFLQENWDGLGRDKQRLLKTTTVIPVGSTLVKGSRLFFHLGDNLAPLMFEVPRAFGAYDTLFRHMGSKDAPEVRDYLRLLRDLNDECRGQPLNLNELIAATRAVELLAAALTEANHRISLQEKKSIFLPSGTAVMQSMLVMAYNDSAALCGSIDLTELHMVHPRVSTRCCQILGVPGITSVVTEELGDADSLTKLVSSHDVAHFNGVITSQPFADGLRKVITVQQQKEMSYDPFGFRPDFEDLNQRIVNLATFEVKCVAELHTRFIASLGFPSRKLDVTKTARQDSLCFLDQPKKEIYIAKRTLDARSGTAMRATQLVARCINQLLGGILQDGSVLESLLSCNESEIPEMLQLLDICEDPVLIVEKLRGQLVVAITPETQTSEDATGSSSAMALAPVVSTVNVLSAVNDLLSRLNVSLDTSVEDLMAENLRLQRRLELAEDGRRAAAQQIDAVLREKKDIQDSLVCAVCLENKVNRVLIPCGHIYCGMCVEQLPRPSCPICRQRISSSSAFHMPS
;
A
#
# COMPACT_ATOMS: atom_id res chain seq x y z
N MET A 1 -6.97 -21.33 12.24
CA MET A 1 -7.73 -22.59 12.42
C MET A 1 -8.75 -22.50 13.55
N PHE A 2 -8.43 -21.98 14.74
CA PHE A 2 -9.39 -21.89 15.86
C PHE A 2 -10.60 -20.96 15.59
N GLN A 3 -10.41 -19.88 14.82
CA GLN A 3 -11.46 -18.90 14.50
C GLN A 3 -12.45 -19.37 13.42
N ALA A 4 -12.01 -20.32 12.57
CA ALA A 4 -12.87 -20.97 11.58
C ALA A 4 -13.81 -22.01 12.25
N ALA A 5 -13.36 -22.66 13.33
CA ALA A 5 -14.18 -23.59 14.09
C ALA A 5 -15.29 -22.88 14.89
N ILE A 6 -15.02 -21.67 15.40
CA ILE A 6 -16.01 -20.87 16.15
C ILE A 6 -17.11 -20.35 15.22
N THR A 7 -16.74 -19.86 14.04
CA THR A 7 -17.70 -19.36 13.04
C THR A 7 -18.58 -20.47 12.47
N GLN A 8 -18.06 -21.68 12.31
CA GLN A 8 -18.85 -22.83 11.89
C GLN A 8 -19.86 -23.26 12.97
N ASN A 9 -19.48 -23.22 14.26
CA ASN A 9 -20.39 -23.52 15.37
C ASN A 9 -21.51 -22.45 15.53
N GLU A 10 -21.22 -21.18 15.27
CA GLU A 10 -22.23 -20.10 15.28
C GLU A 10 -23.23 -20.23 14.12
N GLN A 11 -22.78 -20.71 12.96
CA GLN A 11 -23.66 -20.99 11.82
C GLN A 11 -24.56 -22.21 12.05
N GLU A 12 -24.07 -23.26 12.71
CA GLU A 12 -24.89 -24.43 13.08
C GLU A 12 -25.93 -24.08 14.15
N MET A 13 -25.58 -23.24 15.13
CA MET A 13 -26.52 -22.79 16.17
C MET A 13 -27.64 -21.90 15.61
N THR A 14 -27.32 -21.02 14.67
CA THR A 14 -28.32 -20.16 14.01
C THR A 14 -29.26 -20.93 13.09
N ALA A 15 -28.76 -21.99 12.43
CA ALA A 15 -29.60 -22.90 11.65
C ALA A 15 -30.58 -23.69 12.55
N LEU A 16 -30.13 -24.19 13.70
CA LEU A 16 -30.97 -24.89 14.68
C LEU A 16 -32.05 -23.99 15.30
N GLU A 17 -31.75 -22.70 15.53
CA GLU A 17 -32.75 -21.73 16.01
C GLU A 17 -33.81 -21.40 14.96
N ALA A 18 -33.43 -21.32 13.68
CA ALA A 18 -34.37 -21.13 12.58
C ALA A 18 -35.31 -22.35 12.41
N GLU A 19 -34.76 -23.56 12.54
CA GLU A 19 -35.52 -24.81 12.47
C GLU A 19 -36.50 -24.96 13.65
N ARG A 20 -36.07 -24.57 14.86
CA ARG A 20 -36.93 -24.49 16.04
C ARG A 20 -38.08 -23.48 15.86
N LYS A 21 -37.83 -22.33 15.23
CA LYS A 21 -38.85 -21.31 14.98
C LYS A 21 -39.88 -21.78 13.94
N CYS A 22 -39.43 -22.46 12.89
CA CYS A 22 -40.30 -23.07 11.88
C CYS A 22 -41.17 -24.19 12.48
N LEU A 23 -40.61 -25.03 13.35
CA LEU A 23 -41.35 -26.06 14.07
C LEU A 23 -42.43 -25.46 14.98
N MET A 24 -42.15 -24.32 15.63
CA MET A 24 -43.10 -23.64 16.53
C MET A 24 -44.25 -22.95 15.77
N GLU A 25 -43.98 -22.40 14.58
CA GLU A 25 -45.01 -21.85 13.68
C GLU A 25 -45.92 -22.95 13.11
N LEU A 26 -45.36 -24.14 12.83
CA LEU A 26 -46.13 -25.31 12.39
C LEU A 26 -47.03 -25.89 13.51
N THR A 27 -46.64 -25.81 14.78
CA THR A 27 -47.51 -26.22 15.90
C THR A 27 -48.64 -25.22 16.13
N VAL A 28 -48.40 -23.92 15.97
CA VAL A 28 -49.44 -22.88 16.11
C VAL A 28 -50.47 -22.97 14.97
N ALA A 29 -50.02 -23.26 13.74
CA ALA A 29 -50.91 -23.46 12.60
C ALA A 29 -51.74 -24.77 12.69
N LYS A 30 -51.29 -25.75 13.48
CA LYS A 30 -52.05 -26.99 13.75
C LYS A 30 -53.13 -26.80 14.81
N PHE A 31 -52.90 -25.93 15.79
CA PHE A 31 -53.88 -25.62 16.85
C PHE A 31 -54.99 -24.66 16.41
N GLN A 32 -54.81 -23.91 15.32
CA GLN A 32 -55.84 -23.01 14.78
C GLN A 32 -56.79 -23.66 13.75
N LYS A 33 -56.70 -24.99 13.57
CA LYS A 33 -57.49 -25.74 12.57
C LYS A 33 -58.41 -26.80 13.15
N GLU A 34 -58.58 -26.85 14.48
CA GLU A 34 -59.48 -27.79 15.17
C GLU A 34 -60.70 -27.12 15.86
N ASP A 35 -60.90 -25.80 15.74
CA ASP A 35 -61.95 -25.07 16.49
C ASP A 35 -63.12 -24.48 15.65
N GLU A 36 -63.25 -24.82 14.36
CA GLU A 36 -64.42 -24.44 13.57
C GLU A 36 -64.94 -25.62 12.76
N LEU A 37 -65.83 -26.41 13.37
CA LEU A 37 -66.83 -27.28 12.73
C LEU A 37 -67.73 -27.86 13.83
N ASP A 38 -68.75 -27.11 14.23
CA ASP A 38 -70.01 -27.70 14.71
C ASP A 38 -71.20 -26.78 14.39
N ASP A 39 -72.18 -27.43 13.75
CA ASP A 39 -73.58 -27.12 13.55
C ASP A 39 -74.11 -26.30 12.36
N ILE A 40 -74.99 -27.02 11.64
CA ILE A 40 -75.65 -26.83 10.35
C ILE A 40 -77.17 -26.87 10.60
N CYS A 41 -77.93 -26.26 9.67
CA CYS A 41 -79.36 -26.42 9.38
C CYS A 41 -80.35 -25.68 10.30
N SER A 42 -81.41 -25.04 9.79
CA SER A 42 -82.26 -25.47 8.67
C SER A 42 -82.85 -24.31 7.85
N SER A 43 -83.18 -24.66 6.60
CA SER A 43 -83.96 -23.93 5.60
C SER A 43 -85.47 -23.98 5.86
N ASP A 44 -86.22 -23.21 5.03
CA ASP A 44 -87.54 -23.48 4.41
C ASP A 44 -88.49 -22.26 4.48
N GLU A 45 -88.83 -21.67 3.33
CA GLU A 45 -90.14 -21.72 2.59
C GLU A 45 -91.13 -20.65 3.14
N GLU A 46 -91.56 -19.61 2.41
CA GLU A 46 -92.50 -19.47 1.27
C GLU A 46 -93.71 -18.59 1.70
N GLN A 47 -93.99 -17.60 0.85
CA GLN A 47 -95.30 -17.05 0.42
C GLN A 47 -96.34 -16.42 1.39
N SER A 48 -96.70 -15.18 1.00
CA SER A 48 -98.04 -14.60 0.77
C SER A 48 -99.02 -14.25 1.91
N GLU A 49 -99.56 -13.02 1.77
CA GLU A 49 -100.95 -12.56 2.07
C GLU A 49 -101.38 -12.59 3.55
N ASP A 50 -102.15 -11.67 4.13
CA ASP A 50 -102.84 -10.42 3.81
C ASP A 50 -103.10 -9.83 5.22
N GLY A 51 -103.06 -8.53 5.46
CA GLY A 51 -104.23 -7.69 5.25
C GLY A 51 -104.60 -6.96 6.54
N ASP A 52 -105.23 -5.80 6.34
CA ASP A 52 -105.94 -4.93 7.27
C ASP A 52 -105.17 -4.15 8.34
N GLU A 53 -105.53 -2.91 8.65
CA GLU A 53 -106.30 -1.84 8.01
C GLU A 53 -106.31 -0.80 9.15
N SER A 54 -105.87 0.43 8.90
CA SER A 54 -106.38 1.57 9.66
C SER A 54 -106.13 2.87 8.88
N GLU A 55 -107.16 3.21 8.12
CA GLU A 55 -107.62 4.52 7.68
C GLU A 55 -106.87 5.75 8.23
N VAL A 56 -106.31 6.56 7.31
CA VAL A 56 -106.30 8.02 7.44
C VAL A 56 -106.70 8.63 6.08
N LYS A 57 -107.73 9.47 6.15
CA LYS A 57 -108.57 9.96 5.05
C LYS A 57 -107.84 10.85 4.04
N ASP A 58 -108.19 10.62 2.78
CA ASP A 58 -107.90 11.44 1.61
C ASP A 58 -108.39 12.89 1.72
N ALA A 59 -107.50 13.84 1.42
CA ALA A 59 -107.84 15.21 1.06
C ALA A 59 -107.55 15.39 -0.44
N VAL A 60 -108.60 15.74 -1.18
CA VAL A 60 -108.64 15.98 -2.63
C VAL A 60 -107.69 17.12 -3.04
N PRO A 61 -106.77 16.94 -4.01
CA PRO A 61 -105.95 18.03 -4.53
C PRO A 61 -106.64 18.65 -5.75
N GLY A 62 -107.54 19.60 -5.52
CA GLY A 62 -108.28 20.31 -6.59
C GLY A 62 -108.09 21.83 -6.63
N ASP A 63 -107.57 22.45 -5.57
CA ASP A 63 -107.64 23.92 -5.39
C ASP A 63 -106.27 24.62 -5.28
N THR A 64 -105.15 23.91 -5.41
CA THR A 64 -103.81 24.48 -5.16
C THR A 64 -103.20 25.25 -6.34
N GLU A 65 -103.63 24.99 -7.59
CA GLU A 65 -103.03 25.64 -8.78
C GLU A 65 -103.46 27.11 -8.94
N ASN A 66 -104.72 27.44 -8.62
CA ASN A 66 -105.25 28.81 -8.74
C ASN A 66 -104.67 29.79 -7.69
N VAL A 67 -104.13 29.28 -6.58
CA VAL A 67 -103.52 30.10 -5.52
C VAL A 67 -102.04 30.42 -5.82
N MET A 68 -101.36 29.60 -6.63
CA MET A 68 -99.94 29.78 -6.92
C MET A 68 -99.62 31.02 -7.76
N PHE A 69 -100.46 31.33 -8.75
CA PHE A 69 -100.27 32.49 -9.64
C PHE A 69 -100.82 33.80 -9.08
N ALA A 70 -101.59 33.76 -7.99
CA ALA A 70 -102.08 34.96 -7.30
C ALA A 70 -101.00 35.61 -6.41
N GLY A 71 -99.99 34.83 -5.95
CA GLY A 71 -98.88 35.32 -5.11
C GLY A 71 -97.73 35.96 -5.89
N LEU A 72 -97.50 35.56 -7.14
CA LEU A 72 -96.68 36.31 -8.09
C LEU A 72 -97.61 37.34 -8.70
N ASN A 73 -97.39 38.65 -8.51
CA ASN A 73 -98.24 39.75 -9.00
C ASN A 73 -98.31 39.79 -10.55
N THR A 74 -98.91 38.75 -11.14
CA THR A 74 -99.01 38.47 -12.55
C THR A 74 -100.37 38.98 -12.97
N VAL A 75 -100.49 40.30 -13.14
CA VAL A 75 -101.66 40.88 -13.80
C VAL A 75 -101.53 40.56 -15.29
N MET A 76 -101.91 39.35 -15.69
CA MET A 76 -102.37 38.93 -17.04
C MET A 76 -102.34 37.40 -17.17
N MET A 77 -103.37 36.75 -16.63
CA MET A 77 -104.04 35.62 -17.28
C MET A 77 -105.45 35.49 -16.68
N GLU A 78 -106.25 36.56 -16.79
CA GLU A 78 -107.69 36.40 -16.64
C GLU A 78 -108.22 35.58 -17.84
N LEU A 79 -108.52 34.31 -17.55
CA LEU A 79 -109.82 33.72 -17.81
C LEU A 79 -110.33 33.80 -19.26
N ALA A 80 -109.83 32.89 -20.10
CA ALA A 80 -110.62 32.37 -21.22
C ALA A 80 -110.60 30.84 -21.38
N TYR A 81 -109.81 30.09 -20.59
CA TYR A 81 -109.65 28.64 -20.83
C TYR A 81 -110.07 27.69 -19.69
N PHE A 82 -110.33 28.19 -18.48
CA PHE A 82 -110.73 27.36 -17.32
C PHE A 82 -112.02 27.83 -16.64
N GLY A 83 -112.90 28.50 -17.39
CA GLY A 83 -114.22 28.92 -16.94
C GLY A 83 -115.32 27.91 -17.32
N GLY A 84 -115.41 26.81 -16.57
CA GLY A 84 -116.64 26.04 -16.34
C GLY A 84 -117.36 25.40 -17.54
N GLN A 85 -117.15 24.11 -17.74
CA GLN A 85 -118.22 23.09 -17.69
C GLN A 85 -117.62 21.68 -17.63
N GLU A 86 -118.41 20.79 -17.07
CA GLU A 86 -118.08 19.48 -16.52
C GLU A 86 -117.40 18.50 -17.48
N ARG A 87 -116.46 17.73 -16.89
CA ARG A 87 -116.02 16.37 -17.28
C ARG A 87 -115.34 16.25 -18.64
N ASP A 88 -114.15 15.64 -18.60
CA ASP A 88 -113.37 15.22 -19.77
C ASP A 88 -112.99 16.35 -20.73
N ILE A 89 -112.02 17.18 -20.35
CA ILE A 89 -110.90 17.71 -21.15
C ILE A 89 -110.05 18.52 -20.15
N VAL A 90 -109.14 17.85 -19.45
CA VAL A 90 -107.88 18.53 -19.10
C VAL A 90 -107.20 18.76 -20.45
N PRO A 91 -106.75 19.98 -20.81
CA PRO A 91 -105.89 20.13 -21.97
C PRO A 91 -104.59 19.39 -21.65
N ARG A 92 -104.55 18.11 -22.03
CA ARG A 92 -103.33 17.35 -22.25
C ARG A 92 -102.67 17.85 -23.53
N SER A 93 -102.44 19.16 -23.61
CA SER A 93 -101.83 19.80 -24.76
C SER A 93 -100.41 20.23 -24.40
N PRO A 94 -99.42 19.95 -25.27
CA PRO A 94 -98.03 20.35 -25.08
C PRO A 94 -97.82 21.88 -24.92
N ASP A 95 -98.85 22.69 -25.21
CA ASP A 95 -98.78 24.16 -25.27
C ASP A 95 -99.04 24.89 -23.93
N LEU A 96 -99.57 24.23 -22.89
CA LEU A 96 -99.94 24.89 -21.63
C LEU A 96 -98.71 25.41 -20.87
N ALA A 97 -97.70 24.57 -20.68
CA ALA A 97 -96.46 24.97 -20.02
C ALA A 97 -95.70 26.03 -20.83
N LEU A 98 -95.77 25.97 -22.16
CA LEU A 98 -95.15 26.97 -23.04
C LEU A 98 -95.87 28.32 -22.97
N ALA A 99 -97.21 28.33 -22.95
CA ALA A 99 -98.00 29.54 -22.80
C ALA A 99 -97.78 30.21 -21.43
N VAL A 100 -97.65 29.43 -20.36
CA VAL A 100 -97.30 29.93 -19.02
C VAL A 100 -95.87 30.49 -19.00
N LEU A 101 -94.90 29.77 -19.59
CA LEU A 101 -93.51 30.23 -19.69
C LEU A 101 -93.41 31.53 -20.49
N ASP A 102 -94.02 31.60 -21.67
CA ASP A 102 -94.02 32.80 -22.50
C ASP A 102 -94.81 33.96 -21.86
N GLY A 103 -95.88 33.67 -21.11
CA GLY A 103 -96.63 34.65 -20.32
C GLY A 103 -95.79 35.29 -19.21
N ILE A 104 -94.99 34.49 -18.48
CA ILE A 104 -94.08 35.01 -17.45
C ILE A 104 -93.05 35.97 -18.07
N PHE A 105 -92.45 35.62 -19.21
CA PHE A 105 -91.45 36.45 -19.90
C PHE A 105 -92.04 37.62 -20.71
N ALA A 106 -93.32 37.58 -21.07
CA ALA A 106 -94.04 38.69 -21.72
C ALA A 106 -94.50 39.76 -20.73
N SER A 107 -94.66 39.40 -19.45
CA SER A 107 -94.94 40.33 -18.36
C SER A 107 -93.69 41.17 -17.98
N THR A 108 -93.89 42.33 -17.34
CA THR A 108 -92.77 43.10 -16.77
C THR A 108 -92.11 42.29 -15.65
N TRP A 109 -91.03 41.57 -15.97
CA TRP A 109 -90.26 40.68 -15.09
C TRP A 109 -89.98 41.27 -13.69
N ASN A 110 -89.80 42.60 -13.60
CA ASN A 110 -89.54 43.33 -12.35
C ASN A 110 -90.77 43.54 -11.44
N ASN A 111 -91.99 43.38 -11.96
CA ASN A 111 -93.24 43.53 -11.19
C ASN A 111 -93.68 42.22 -10.53
N LEU A 112 -93.02 41.10 -10.85
CA LEU A 112 -93.24 39.82 -10.20
C LEU A 112 -92.47 39.79 -8.87
N HIS A 113 -93.18 39.66 -7.75
CA HIS A 113 -92.63 39.59 -6.40
C HIS A 113 -92.00 38.21 -6.12
N TRP A 114 -90.99 37.83 -6.90
CA TRP A 114 -90.28 36.54 -6.75
C TRP A 114 -89.69 36.34 -5.35
N SER A 115 -89.35 37.43 -4.65
CA SER A 115 -88.83 37.40 -3.27
C SER A 115 -89.87 37.01 -2.20
N GLU A 116 -91.16 37.07 -2.52
CA GLU A 116 -92.27 36.70 -1.61
C GLU A 116 -92.78 35.28 -1.87
N LEU A 117 -92.20 34.58 -2.86
CA LEU A 117 -92.55 33.21 -3.22
C LEU A 117 -92.14 32.25 -2.09
N SER A 118 -93.11 31.53 -1.52
CA SER A 118 -92.83 30.50 -0.51
C SER A 118 -92.08 29.30 -1.11
N GLU A 119 -91.29 28.60 -0.29
CA GLU A 119 -90.58 27.37 -0.71
C GLU A 119 -91.52 26.35 -1.36
N VAL A 120 -92.72 26.19 -0.80
CA VAL A 120 -93.75 25.28 -1.30
C VAL A 120 -94.22 25.68 -2.70
N ASN A 121 -94.49 26.97 -2.92
CA ASN A 121 -94.98 27.47 -4.20
C ASN A 121 -93.90 27.46 -5.29
N ALA A 122 -92.64 27.73 -4.92
CA ALA A 122 -91.50 27.66 -5.83
C ALA A 122 -91.27 26.23 -6.34
N VAL A 123 -91.28 25.26 -5.43
CA VAL A 123 -91.12 23.84 -5.76
C VAL A 123 -92.28 23.33 -6.63
N LEU A 124 -93.51 23.70 -6.31
CA LEU A 124 -94.68 23.32 -7.10
C LEU A 124 -94.66 23.90 -8.53
N LEU A 125 -94.21 25.15 -8.71
CA LEU A 125 -93.99 25.73 -10.04
C LEU A 125 -92.91 25.00 -10.83
N ALA A 126 -91.81 24.63 -10.18
CA ALA A 126 -90.77 23.81 -10.81
C ALA A 126 -91.29 22.41 -11.18
N GLU A 127 -92.11 21.79 -10.32
CA GLU A 127 -92.74 20.48 -10.58
C GLU A 127 -93.74 20.54 -11.73
N PHE A 128 -94.50 21.64 -11.86
CA PHE A 128 -95.38 21.88 -12.99
C PHE A 128 -94.63 21.88 -14.32
N PHE A 129 -93.50 22.60 -14.43
CA PHE A 129 -92.69 22.59 -15.65
C PHE A 129 -92.01 21.25 -15.90
N SER A 130 -91.53 20.57 -14.84
CA SER A 130 -90.94 19.23 -14.92
C SER A 130 -91.93 18.19 -15.47
N HIS A 131 -93.12 18.10 -14.87
CA HIS A 131 -94.15 17.13 -15.25
C HIS A 131 -94.62 17.31 -16.70
N ASN A 132 -94.80 18.55 -17.15
CA ASN A 132 -95.16 18.85 -18.53
C ASN A 132 -93.99 18.63 -19.52
N GLY A 133 -92.74 18.76 -19.08
CA GLY A 133 -91.57 18.39 -19.88
C GLY A 133 -91.51 16.88 -20.13
N ASP A 134 -91.65 16.08 -19.07
CA ASP A 134 -91.59 14.61 -19.12
C ASP A 134 -92.76 14.00 -19.91
N ALA A 135 -93.97 14.53 -19.74
CA ALA A 135 -95.17 14.00 -20.40
C ALA A 135 -95.23 14.26 -21.92
N TYR A 136 -94.52 15.28 -22.42
CA TYR A 136 -94.70 15.79 -23.78
C TYR A 136 -93.41 15.95 -24.62
N GLY A 137 -92.34 15.24 -24.26
CA GLY A 137 -91.14 15.12 -25.12
C GLY A 137 -90.05 16.17 -24.91
N GLY A 138 -90.06 16.87 -23.77
CA GLY A 138 -89.01 17.78 -23.33
C GLY A 138 -89.07 19.19 -23.94
N TYR A 139 -88.20 20.08 -23.45
CA TYR A 139 -88.10 21.47 -23.93
C TYR A 139 -86.95 21.66 -24.91
N ASN A 140 -87.10 22.58 -25.87
CA ASN A 140 -86.01 22.94 -26.78
C ASN A 140 -84.95 23.82 -26.07
N ARG A 141 -83.78 23.99 -26.69
CA ARG A 141 -82.65 24.72 -26.09
C ARG A 141 -82.97 26.16 -25.68
N VAL A 142 -83.85 26.86 -26.41
CA VAL A 142 -84.25 28.25 -26.10
C VAL A 142 -85.19 28.29 -24.89
N GLN A 143 -86.12 27.34 -24.82
CA GLN A 143 -87.06 27.17 -23.70
C GLN A 143 -86.31 26.76 -22.42
N ILE A 144 -85.32 25.87 -22.53
CA ILE A 144 -84.44 25.49 -21.42
C ILE A 144 -83.70 26.72 -20.85
N GLU A 145 -83.16 27.59 -21.71
CA GLU A 145 -82.48 28.81 -21.25
C GLU A 145 -83.44 29.84 -20.61
N LYS A 146 -84.70 29.89 -21.06
CA LYS A 146 -85.75 30.67 -20.36
C LYS A 146 -86.10 30.06 -19.00
N LEU A 147 -86.28 28.74 -18.92
CA LEU A 147 -86.59 28.04 -17.67
C LEU A 147 -85.48 28.23 -16.63
N LYS A 148 -84.21 28.12 -17.04
CA LYS A 148 -83.04 28.39 -16.20
C LYS A 148 -83.04 29.79 -15.55
N GLN A 149 -83.63 30.80 -16.19
CA GLN A 149 -83.68 32.16 -15.65
C GLN A 149 -84.75 32.36 -14.57
N LEU A 150 -85.66 31.41 -14.36
CA LEU A 150 -86.72 31.51 -13.34
C LEU A 150 -86.13 31.31 -11.93
N PRO A 151 -86.41 32.20 -10.96
CA PRO A 151 -85.94 32.05 -9.58
C PRO A 151 -86.85 31.12 -8.77
N VAL A 152 -87.06 29.90 -9.27
CA VAL A 152 -87.95 28.88 -8.67
C VAL A 152 -87.18 27.69 -8.12
N TYR A 153 -85.85 27.65 -8.31
CA TYR A 153 -85.00 26.53 -7.89
C TYR A 153 -84.41 26.79 -6.51
N MET A 154 -84.65 25.88 -5.57
CA MET A 154 -84.22 26.04 -4.19
C MET A 154 -82.76 25.62 -4.01
N ASN A 155 -81.93 26.54 -3.50
CA ASN A 155 -80.60 26.19 -3.03
C ASN A 155 -80.62 25.62 -1.61
N VAL A 156 -79.48 25.07 -1.19
CA VAL A 156 -79.26 24.47 0.14
C VAL A 156 -79.40 25.44 1.32
N ARG A 157 -79.49 26.75 1.06
CA ARG A 157 -79.77 27.79 2.06
C ARG A 157 -81.24 28.18 2.15
N ASN A 158 -82.13 27.43 1.49
CA ASN A 158 -83.57 27.71 1.39
C ASN A 158 -83.89 29.02 0.66
N VAL A 159 -83.03 29.44 -0.27
CA VAL A 159 -83.27 30.63 -1.10
C VAL A 159 -83.59 30.19 -2.52
N ALA A 160 -84.72 30.67 -3.05
CA ALA A 160 -85.10 30.45 -4.44
C ALA A 160 -84.17 31.27 -5.36
N CYS A 161 -83.56 30.61 -6.35
CA CYS A 161 -82.55 31.20 -7.20
C CYS A 161 -82.68 30.73 -8.66
N PRO A 162 -82.26 31.57 -9.63
CA PRO A 162 -82.16 31.17 -11.02
C PRO A 162 -80.87 30.38 -11.28
N ILE A 163 -80.92 29.46 -12.24
CA ILE A 163 -79.75 28.72 -12.72
C ILE A 163 -79.10 29.56 -13.83
N HIS A 164 -78.22 30.49 -13.47
CA HIS A 164 -77.54 31.34 -14.45
C HIS A 164 -76.56 30.53 -15.31
N GLY A 165 -76.69 30.62 -16.64
CA GLY A 165 -75.88 29.84 -17.60
C GLY A 165 -74.38 30.15 -17.63
N SER A 166 -73.91 31.16 -16.88
CA SER A 166 -72.47 31.49 -16.72
C SER A 166 -71.80 30.76 -15.55
N GLU A 167 -72.58 30.18 -14.61
CA GLU A 167 -72.05 29.51 -13.42
C GLU A 167 -72.52 28.06 -13.37
N ASP A 168 -71.64 27.13 -13.00
CA ASP A 168 -72.04 25.72 -12.83
C ASP A 168 -72.83 25.55 -11.52
N PHE A 169 -74.06 25.07 -11.63
CA PHE A 169 -74.91 24.64 -10.51
C PHE A 169 -74.83 23.13 -10.32
N PHE A 170 -74.93 22.68 -9.08
CA PHE A 170 -74.80 21.27 -8.72
C PHE A 170 -75.93 20.79 -7.80
N LEU A 171 -76.36 19.54 -7.97
CA LEU A 171 -77.38 18.92 -7.14
C LEU A 171 -76.72 18.19 -5.97
N ILE A 172 -77.26 18.36 -4.75
CA ILE A 172 -76.82 17.61 -3.57
C ILE A 172 -77.81 16.47 -3.27
N PRO A 173 -77.38 15.21 -3.35
CA PRO A 173 -78.18 14.06 -2.94
C PRO A 173 -78.66 14.19 -1.48
N PRO A 174 -79.82 13.64 -1.13
CA PRO A 174 -80.33 13.68 0.24
C PRO A 174 -79.40 12.99 1.25
N ASP A 175 -78.57 12.05 0.79
CA ASP A 175 -77.59 11.31 1.61
C ASP A 175 -76.30 12.10 1.87
N LEU A 176 -76.11 13.26 1.24
CA LEU A 176 -74.88 14.05 1.25
C LEU A 176 -75.08 15.33 2.09
N ASN A 177 -74.62 15.32 3.33
CA ASN A 177 -74.74 16.48 4.22
C ASN A 177 -73.63 17.51 3.94
N LEU A 178 -74.02 18.74 3.59
CA LEU A 178 -73.09 19.89 3.47
C LEU A 178 -72.44 20.32 4.78
N THR A 179 -72.94 19.85 5.92
CA THR A 179 -72.28 20.03 7.22
C THR A 179 -70.99 19.22 7.31
N ASP A 180 -70.86 18.16 6.51
CA ASP A 180 -69.70 17.30 6.52
C ASP A 180 -68.56 17.98 5.75
N ILE A 181 -68.75 18.36 4.49
CA ILE A 181 -67.69 19.03 3.70
C ILE A 181 -67.94 20.55 3.67
N PRO A 182 -67.19 21.37 4.43
CA PRO A 182 -67.42 22.80 4.48
C PRO A 182 -67.01 23.48 3.16
N VAL A 183 -67.96 24.20 2.57
CA VAL A 183 -67.75 25.03 1.38
C VAL A 183 -67.98 26.50 1.75
N PRO A 184 -67.23 27.47 1.19
CA PRO A 184 -67.40 28.88 1.52
C PRO A 184 -68.83 29.37 1.32
N PRO A 185 -69.29 30.37 2.11
CA PRO A 185 -70.67 30.84 2.10
C PRO A 185 -71.21 31.22 0.72
N ASN A 186 -70.37 31.84 -0.11
CA ASN A 186 -70.74 32.32 -1.44
C ASN A 186 -70.93 31.15 -2.42
N ALA A 187 -70.15 30.09 -2.26
CA ALA A 187 -70.22 28.92 -3.11
C ALA A 187 -71.38 27.97 -2.76
N GLN A 188 -71.91 28.04 -1.52
CA GLN A 188 -73.12 27.31 -1.12
C GLN A 188 -74.36 27.70 -1.95
N GLN A 189 -74.39 28.91 -2.53
CA GLN A 189 -75.50 29.37 -3.38
C GLN A 189 -75.61 28.60 -4.70
N ARG A 190 -74.55 27.88 -5.10
CA ARG A 190 -74.48 27.09 -6.34
C ARG A 190 -75.00 25.66 -6.20
N PHE A 191 -75.37 25.26 -4.98
CA PHE A 191 -75.87 23.92 -4.70
C PHE A 191 -77.39 23.91 -4.53
N LEU A 192 -78.07 23.16 -5.39
CA LEU A 192 -79.51 22.95 -5.37
C LEU A 192 -79.88 21.79 -4.46
N LYS A 193 -81.03 21.91 -3.76
CA LYS A 193 -81.59 20.81 -2.97
C LYS A 193 -82.12 19.71 -3.90
N SER A 194 -81.91 18.45 -3.53
CA SER A 194 -82.55 17.32 -4.21
C SER A 194 -84.06 17.32 -3.99
N ASN A 195 -84.81 17.24 -5.08
CA ASN A 195 -86.22 16.87 -5.08
C ASN A 195 -86.40 15.71 -6.09
N PRO A 196 -86.84 14.52 -5.68
CA PRO A 196 -87.00 13.36 -6.55
C PRO A 196 -87.77 13.63 -7.85
N ARG A 197 -88.76 14.55 -7.81
CA ARG A 197 -89.60 14.93 -8.96
C ARG A 197 -88.94 15.91 -9.94
N LEU A 198 -87.82 16.51 -9.55
CA LEU A 198 -87.08 17.49 -10.34
C LEU A 198 -85.71 16.96 -10.79
N ASN A 199 -85.30 15.77 -10.37
CA ASN A 199 -83.96 15.24 -10.64
C ASN A 199 -83.70 14.97 -12.13
N THR A 200 -84.70 14.49 -12.87
CA THR A 200 -84.65 14.35 -14.34
C THR A 200 -84.52 15.73 -14.99
N PHE A 201 -85.34 16.67 -14.53
CA PHE A 201 -85.38 18.04 -15.01
C PHE A 201 -84.08 18.82 -14.76
N TYR A 202 -83.43 18.62 -13.61
CA TYR A 202 -82.13 19.20 -13.32
C TYR A 202 -81.02 18.65 -14.23
N LYS A 203 -81.06 17.35 -14.58
CA LYS A 203 -80.12 16.75 -15.52
C LYS A 203 -80.25 17.38 -16.92
N ASP A 204 -81.47 17.68 -17.35
CA ASP A 204 -81.73 18.35 -18.64
C ASP A 204 -81.19 19.79 -18.68
N PHE A 205 -81.11 20.46 -17.53
CA PHE A 205 -80.46 21.76 -17.40
C PHE A 205 -78.93 21.70 -17.38
N GLY A 206 -78.35 20.49 -17.35
CA GLY A 206 -76.91 20.27 -17.22
C GLY A 206 -76.41 20.33 -15.77
N VAL A 207 -77.31 20.36 -14.79
CA VAL A 207 -76.95 20.32 -13.37
C VAL A 207 -76.48 18.91 -13.03
N LYS A 208 -75.22 18.81 -12.61
CA LYS A 208 -74.60 17.51 -12.26
C LYS A 208 -74.85 17.20 -10.79
N GLU A 209 -75.08 15.93 -10.52
CA GLU A 209 -75.18 15.40 -9.16
C GLU A 209 -73.79 15.28 -8.51
N MET A 210 -73.68 15.76 -7.28
CA MET A 210 -72.47 15.70 -6.48
C MET A 210 -72.32 14.36 -5.76
N SER A 211 -71.09 13.88 -5.72
CA SER A 211 -70.65 12.83 -4.80
C SER A 211 -69.64 13.44 -3.82
N ASP A 212 -69.29 12.72 -2.75
CA ASP A 212 -68.23 13.11 -1.82
C ASP A 212 -66.94 13.53 -2.56
N SER A 213 -66.52 12.77 -3.58
CA SER A 213 -65.33 13.08 -4.37
C SER A 213 -65.45 14.37 -5.17
N LYS A 214 -66.62 14.63 -5.80
CA LYS A 214 -66.84 15.84 -6.59
C LYS A 214 -66.99 17.08 -5.71
N LEU A 215 -67.59 16.95 -4.53
CA LEU A 215 -67.61 18.03 -3.53
C LEU A 215 -66.19 18.40 -3.09
N LEU A 216 -65.34 17.41 -2.81
CA LEU A 216 -63.94 17.66 -2.45
C LEU A 216 -63.16 18.32 -3.61
N ILE A 217 -63.34 17.84 -4.85
CA ILE A 217 -62.73 18.47 -6.05
C ILE A 217 -63.13 19.94 -6.16
N PHE A 218 -64.39 20.27 -5.83
CA PHE A 218 -64.88 21.63 -5.83
C PHE A 218 -64.35 22.48 -4.64
N ALA A 219 -64.20 21.88 -3.46
CA ALA A 219 -63.80 22.58 -2.23
C ALA A 219 -62.28 22.81 -2.11
N ILE A 220 -61.45 21.87 -2.57
CA ILE A 220 -59.97 21.92 -2.45
C ILE A 220 -59.33 23.17 -3.10
N PRO A 221 -59.75 23.65 -4.29
CA PRO A 221 -59.22 24.89 -4.86
C PRO A 221 -59.46 26.12 -3.97
N MET A 222 -60.54 26.11 -3.18
CA MET A 222 -60.90 27.18 -2.24
C MET A 222 -60.34 26.96 -0.83
N TYR A 223 -59.47 25.96 -0.63
CA TYR A 223 -58.99 25.56 0.69
C TYR A 223 -58.31 26.71 1.47
N LYS A 224 -57.60 27.60 0.79
CA LYS A 224 -56.97 28.80 1.38
C LYS A 224 -57.97 29.87 1.84
N GLU A 225 -59.21 29.83 1.36
CA GLU A 225 -60.27 30.79 1.72
C GLU A 225 -61.08 30.32 2.94
N LEU A 226 -60.98 29.03 3.30
CA LEU A 226 -61.69 28.43 4.43
C LEU A 226 -61.09 28.83 5.78
N GLN A 227 -61.91 28.79 6.84
CA GLN A 227 -61.44 28.95 8.22
C GLN A 227 -60.65 27.72 8.69
N GLU A 228 -59.83 27.87 9.73
CA GLU A 228 -58.97 26.78 10.24
C GLU A 228 -59.75 25.55 10.68
N SER A 229 -60.85 25.74 11.42
CA SER A 229 -61.76 24.65 11.82
C SER A 229 -62.32 23.90 10.61
N GLN A 230 -62.61 24.61 9.52
CA GLN A 230 -63.13 24.03 8.28
C GLN A 230 -62.05 23.28 7.51
N ARG A 231 -60.81 23.79 7.49
CA ARG A 231 -59.67 23.10 6.87
C ARG A 231 -59.35 21.79 7.59
N ASP A 232 -59.30 21.82 8.92
CA ASP A 232 -59.08 20.63 9.73
C ASP A 232 -60.23 19.62 9.55
N GLN A 233 -61.48 20.08 9.42
CA GLN A 233 -62.63 19.23 9.12
C GLN A 233 -62.48 18.51 7.75
N ILE A 234 -62.07 19.23 6.70
CA ILE A 234 -61.79 18.62 5.38
C ILE A 234 -60.71 17.56 5.48
N LEU A 235 -59.61 17.86 6.20
CA LEU A 235 -58.51 16.92 6.42
C LEU A 235 -59.00 15.65 7.15
N GLN A 236 -59.78 15.79 8.22
CA GLN A 236 -60.33 14.64 8.95
C GLN A 236 -61.27 13.78 8.09
N ILE A 237 -62.03 14.40 7.19
CA ILE A 237 -62.92 13.68 6.28
C ILE A 237 -62.13 12.96 5.19
N LEU A 238 -61.11 13.60 4.64
CA LEU A 238 -60.19 12.97 3.71
C LEU A 238 -59.59 11.70 4.34
N LEU A 239 -59.15 11.78 5.61
CA LEU A 239 -58.62 10.61 6.34
C LEU A 239 -59.70 9.53 6.56
N ARG A 240 -60.86 9.89 7.09
CA ARG A 240 -61.94 8.94 7.44
C ARG A 240 -62.55 8.24 6.22
N LYS A 241 -62.75 8.98 5.12
CA LYS A 241 -63.41 8.47 3.90
C LYS A 241 -62.40 8.04 2.83
N TRP A 242 -61.08 8.05 3.09
CA TRP A 242 -60.04 7.79 2.09
C TRP A 242 -60.26 6.50 1.30
N GLN A 243 -60.60 5.41 1.99
CA GLN A 243 -60.83 4.09 1.38
C GLN A 243 -61.91 4.12 0.28
N SER A 244 -62.92 4.99 0.41
CA SER A 244 -63.96 5.18 -0.62
C SER A 244 -63.58 6.20 -1.70
N LEU A 245 -62.62 7.08 -1.43
CA LEU A 245 -62.25 8.22 -2.27
C LEU A 245 -61.03 7.96 -3.16
N HIS A 246 -60.12 7.07 -2.75
CA HIS A 246 -58.83 6.82 -3.41
C HIS A 246 -58.96 6.40 -4.89
N GLY A 247 -60.08 5.75 -5.26
CA GLY A 247 -60.34 5.31 -6.64
C GLY A 247 -60.61 6.43 -7.65
N ASN A 248 -60.81 7.68 -7.21
CA ASN A 248 -61.07 8.81 -8.10
C ASN A 248 -59.75 9.51 -8.52
N ALA A 249 -59.29 9.24 -9.74
CA ALA A 249 -58.04 9.79 -10.27
C ALA A 249 -58.00 11.33 -10.31
N GLU A 250 -59.12 11.99 -10.62
CA GLU A 250 -59.20 13.47 -10.69
C GLU A 250 -58.94 14.08 -9.31
N LEU A 251 -59.59 13.54 -8.27
CA LEU A 251 -59.37 13.97 -6.88
C LEU A 251 -57.93 13.75 -6.43
N VAL A 252 -57.34 12.57 -6.71
CA VAL A 252 -55.96 12.25 -6.33
C VAL A 252 -54.95 13.19 -7.01
N THR A 253 -55.15 13.51 -8.30
CA THR A 253 -54.28 14.46 -9.02
C THR A 253 -54.37 15.88 -8.46
N LEU A 254 -55.56 16.32 -8.04
CA LEU A 254 -55.76 17.61 -7.39
C LEU A 254 -55.07 17.64 -6.02
N LEU A 255 -55.28 16.61 -5.19
CA LEU A 255 -54.66 16.49 -3.86
C LEU A 255 -53.13 16.47 -3.92
N ARG A 256 -52.54 15.90 -4.98
CA ARG A 256 -51.08 15.86 -5.18
C ARG A 256 -50.43 17.24 -5.34
N THR A 257 -51.16 18.20 -5.90
CA THR A 257 -50.66 19.56 -6.14
C THR A 257 -51.19 20.57 -5.13
N ALA A 258 -52.23 20.22 -4.38
CA ALA A 258 -52.87 21.10 -3.43
C ALA A 258 -52.00 21.33 -2.18
N PRO A 259 -51.76 22.60 -1.78
CA PRO A 259 -51.05 22.93 -0.55
C PRO A 259 -51.97 22.75 0.67
N LEU A 260 -52.03 21.53 1.20
CA LEU A 260 -52.95 21.15 2.29
C LEU A 260 -52.29 21.08 3.66
N PHE A 261 -50.97 20.83 3.71
CA PHE A 261 -50.25 20.50 4.94
C PHE A 261 -49.40 21.69 5.41
N CYS A 262 -49.37 21.95 6.72
CA CYS A 262 -48.66 23.07 7.33
C CYS A 262 -47.41 22.58 8.09
N GLU A 263 -46.32 23.36 8.06
CA GLU A 263 -45.02 22.99 8.65
C GLU A 263 -44.98 23.06 10.19
N ASP A 264 -45.58 24.08 10.83
CA ASP A 264 -45.64 24.24 12.29
C ASP A 264 -46.75 25.24 12.71
N GLU A 265 -47.08 25.33 14.01
CA GLU A 265 -48.20 26.14 14.53
C GLU A 265 -47.94 27.66 14.65
N ASP A 266 -46.68 28.13 14.56
CA ASP A 266 -46.29 29.53 14.85
C ASP A 266 -45.90 30.40 13.63
N GLU A 267 -46.47 31.62 13.67
CA GLU A 267 -46.29 32.90 12.95
C GLU A 267 -46.13 32.97 11.41
N ALA A 268 -45.75 31.90 10.69
CA ALA A 268 -45.72 31.91 9.22
C ALA A 268 -46.22 30.58 8.64
N ARG A 269 -47.55 30.40 8.62
CA ARG A 269 -48.21 29.18 8.12
C ARG A 269 -48.08 29.07 6.60
N SER A 270 -46.99 28.49 6.13
CA SER A 270 -46.84 28.04 4.75
C SER A 270 -47.51 26.68 4.58
N TYR A 271 -48.41 26.59 3.61
CA TYR A 271 -49.05 25.33 3.23
C TYR A 271 -48.34 24.75 2.01
N ASN A 272 -47.95 23.49 2.11
CA ASN A 272 -47.24 22.76 1.08
C ASN A 272 -47.98 21.47 0.69
N PRO A 273 -47.84 21.02 -0.56
CA PRO A 273 -48.36 19.73 -0.99
C PRO A 273 -47.61 18.58 -0.32
N ALA A 274 -48.22 17.38 -0.28
CA ALA A 274 -47.58 16.20 0.31
C ALA A 274 -46.21 15.88 -0.29
N GLY A 275 -46.04 16.10 -1.60
CA GLY A 275 -44.76 15.87 -2.30
C GLY A 275 -43.63 16.85 -1.99
N ALA A 276 -43.88 17.87 -1.17
CA ALA A 276 -42.82 18.69 -0.58
C ALA A 276 -42.09 17.97 0.58
N TYR A 277 -42.73 16.96 1.19
CA TYR A 277 -42.23 16.28 2.38
C TYR A 277 -41.68 14.88 2.07
N CYS A 278 -40.75 14.43 2.91
CA CYS A 278 -40.20 13.08 2.93
C CYS A 278 -40.94 12.18 3.93
N ASP A 279 -40.99 10.88 3.64
CA ASP A 279 -41.54 9.89 4.57
C ASP A 279 -40.55 9.64 5.73
N PRO A 280 -40.94 9.91 7.00
CA PRO A 280 -40.09 9.66 8.16
C PRO A 280 -39.81 8.16 8.42
N ARG A 281 -40.59 7.25 7.83
CA ARG A 281 -40.37 5.80 7.92
C ARG A 281 -39.17 5.35 7.09
N ASN A 282 -38.73 6.15 6.12
CA ASN A 282 -37.54 5.86 5.34
C ASN A 282 -36.28 6.19 6.15
N SER A 283 -35.52 5.15 6.54
CA SER A 283 -34.34 5.29 7.39
C SER A 283 -33.26 6.21 6.80
N VAL A 284 -33.06 6.22 5.47
CA VAL A 284 -32.06 7.06 4.83
C VAL A 284 -32.43 8.54 4.93
N LEU A 285 -33.69 8.87 4.60
CA LEU A 285 -34.19 10.25 4.65
C LEU A 285 -34.25 10.76 6.10
N ALA A 286 -34.76 9.93 7.02
CA ALA A 286 -34.82 10.22 8.45
C ALA A 286 -33.45 10.58 9.03
N THR A 287 -32.41 9.83 8.66
CA THR A 287 -31.04 10.08 9.10
C THR A 287 -30.47 11.38 8.50
N ILE A 288 -30.59 11.59 7.19
CA ILE A 288 -29.94 12.72 6.49
C ILE A 288 -30.59 14.07 6.79
N TYR A 289 -31.92 14.09 6.92
CA TYR A 289 -32.69 15.29 7.24
C TYR A 289 -33.01 15.42 8.74
N ALA A 290 -32.37 14.62 9.59
CA ALA A 290 -32.50 14.74 11.05
C ALA A 290 -32.26 16.20 11.50
N GLY A 291 -33.23 16.77 12.20
CA GLY A 291 -33.15 18.15 12.73
C GLY A 291 -33.36 19.26 11.70
N VAL A 292 -33.70 18.96 10.44
CA VAL A 292 -34.01 19.97 9.41
C VAL A 292 -35.49 20.32 9.46
N ARG A 293 -35.81 21.61 9.62
CA ARG A 293 -37.20 22.09 9.57
C ARG A 293 -37.77 22.02 8.16
N GLY A 294 -39.05 21.71 8.04
CA GLY A 294 -39.79 21.70 6.77
C GLY A 294 -39.58 20.48 5.86
N GLN A 295 -38.74 19.50 6.24
CA GLN A 295 -38.49 18.30 5.41
C GLN A 295 -39.44 17.13 5.67
N PHE A 296 -39.99 17.05 6.89
CA PHE A 296 -40.95 16.03 7.29
C PHE A 296 -42.31 16.67 7.61
N PRO A 297 -43.42 15.94 7.47
CA PRO A 297 -44.73 16.42 7.88
C PRO A 297 -44.74 16.80 9.37
N ALA A 298 -45.55 17.78 9.77
CA ALA A 298 -45.73 18.16 11.16
C ALA A 298 -46.18 16.96 12.02
N LYS A 299 -45.89 16.96 13.33
CA LYS A 299 -46.13 15.83 14.24
C LYS A 299 -47.56 15.26 14.18
N ARG A 300 -48.57 16.11 13.98
CA ARG A 300 -49.98 15.71 13.85
C ARG A 300 -50.28 14.82 12.63
N PHE A 301 -49.43 14.87 11.59
CA PHE A 301 -49.55 14.10 10.35
C PHE A 301 -48.57 12.92 10.28
N GLN A 302 -47.89 12.58 11.37
CA GLN A 302 -46.94 11.47 11.43
C GLN A 302 -47.56 10.15 11.92
N THR A 303 -48.89 10.08 12.07
CA THR A 303 -49.57 8.81 12.39
C THR A 303 -49.58 7.89 11.15
N PRO A 304 -49.63 6.56 11.32
CA PRO A 304 -49.62 5.62 10.20
C PRO A 304 -50.69 5.91 9.15
N GLU A 305 -51.90 6.24 9.59
CA GLU A 305 -53.05 6.51 8.72
C GLU A 305 -52.83 7.76 7.86
N TRP A 306 -52.22 8.79 8.44
CA TRP A 306 -51.87 10.03 7.73
C TRP A 306 -50.74 9.81 6.73
N LEU A 307 -49.71 9.06 7.11
CA LEU A 307 -48.60 8.74 6.23
C LEU A 307 -49.07 7.91 5.03
N ASP A 308 -49.94 6.93 5.23
CA ASP A 308 -50.49 6.11 4.15
C ASP A 308 -51.31 6.95 3.15
N LEU A 309 -52.17 7.85 3.65
CA LEU A 309 -52.88 8.82 2.80
C LEU A 309 -51.88 9.71 2.04
N MET A 310 -50.89 10.28 2.74
CA MET A 310 -49.89 11.17 2.14
C MET A 310 -49.05 10.46 1.07
N CYS A 311 -48.72 9.17 1.26
CA CYS A 311 -48.05 8.33 0.27
C CYS A 311 -48.81 8.27 -1.05
N GLU A 312 -50.12 8.04 -1.01
CA GLU A 312 -50.94 7.94 -2.22
C GLU A 312 -51.07 9.28 -2.97
N ILE A 313 -51.05 10.40 -2.23
CA ILE A 313 -51.09 11.75 -2.81
C ILE A 313 -49.70 12.35 -3.09
N GLY A 314 -48.62 11.58 -2.96
CA GLY A 314 -47.30 11.95 -3.50
C GLY A 314 -46.20 12.31 -2.49
N LEU A 315 -46.33 11.94 -1.21
CA LEU A 315 -45.23 11.98 -0.23
C LEU A 315 -44.00 11.25 -0.78
N ARG A 316 -42.79 11.80 -0.56
CA ARG A 316 -41.54 11.19 -1.04
C ARG A 316 -41.16 10.00 -0.15
N THR A 317 -41.57 8.81 -0.56
CA THR A 317 -41.31 7.54 0.16
C THR A 317 -39.99 6.89 -0.23
N GLU A 318 -39.62 6.99 -1.50
CA GLU A 318 -38.41 6.41 -2.05
C GLU A 318 -37.32 7.46 -2.32
N VAL A 319 -36.06 7.04 -2.17
CA VAL A 319 -34.91 7.85 -2.57
C VAL A 319 -34.77 7.77 -4.09
N THR A 320 -35.31 8.77 -4.79
CA THR A 320 -35.15 8.92 -6.24
C THR A 320 -33.76 9.45 -6.61
N VAL A 321 -33.45 9.49 -7.91
CA VAL A 321 -32.19 10.05 -8.42
C VAL A 321 -31.96 11.48 -7.93
N ASP A 322 -32.99 12.33 -7.94
CA ASP A 322 -32.87 13.73 -7.53
C ASP A 322 -32.71 13.86 -6.02
N ILE A 323 -33.49 13.10 -5.24
CA ILE A 323 -33.39 13.11 -3.78
C ILE A 323 -32.00 12.61 -3.32
N PHE A 324 -31.44 11.59 -3.98
CA PHE A 324 -30.08 11.14 -3.70
C PHE A 324 -29.05 12.25 -3.93
N VAL A 325 -29.17 12.98 -5.05
CA VAL A 325 -28.26 14.08 -5.36
C VAL A 325 -28.40 15.22 -4.34
N GLU A 326 -29.62 15.57 -3.92
CA GLU A 326 -29.87 16.53 -2.85
C GLU A 326 -29.21 16.09 -1.53
N CYS A 327 -29.36 14.81 -1.17
CA CYS A 327 -28.71 14.22 0.00
C CYS A 327 -27.18 14.29 -0.08
N ALA A 328 -26.60 13.95 -1.25
CA ALA A 328 -25.16 14.02 -1.48
C ALA A 328 -24.63 15.46 -1.43
N GLN A 329 -25.35 16.42 -2.00
CA GLN A 329 -25.02 17.85 -1.95
C GLN A 329 -25.05 18.38 -0.52
N ARG A 330 -26.00 17.93 0.30
CA ARG A 330 -26.07 18.28 1.72
C ARG A 330 -24.86 17.76 2.48
N ILE A 331 -24.47 16.50 2.25
CA ILE A 331 -23.27 15.92 2.87
C ILE A 331 -22.00 16.65 2.42
N ASP A 332 -21.87 16.96 1.13
CA ASP A 332 -20.77 17.79 0.63
C ASP A 332 -20.75 19.15 1.35
N GLY A 333 -21.87 19.85 1.44
CA GLY A 333 -21.95 21.14 2.15
C GLY A 333 -21.63 21.09 3.65
N LEU A 334 -21.97 19.99 4.34
CA LEU A 334 -21.75 19.84 5.78
C LEU A 334 -20.37 19.30 6.14
N CYS A 335 -19.82 18.41 5.32
CA CYS A 335 -18.63 17.63 5.65
C CYS A 335 -17.39 18.03 4.82
N SER A 336 -17.57 18.65 3.65
CA SER A 336 -16.46 19.07 2.80
C SER A 336 -15.59 20.12 3.50
N GLY A 337 -14.28 19.88 3.51
CA GLY A 337 -13.31 20.74 4.20
C GLY A 337 -13.11 20.44 5.70
N LYS A 338 -13.90 19.56 6.33
CA LYS A 338 -13.63 19.12 7.72
C LYS A 338 -12.28 18.38 7.80
N HIS A 339 -11.55 18.62 8.90
CA HIS A 339 -10.32 17.89 9.19
C HIS A 339 -10.61 16.41 9.54
N SER A 340 -11.65 16.11 10.29
CA SER A 340 -12.06 14.73 10.55
C SER A 340 -13.57 14.69 10.66
N LEU A 341 -14.17 13.59 10.24
CA LEU A 341 -15.60 13.35 10.44
C LEU A 341 -15.87 13.04 11.92
N THR A 342 -17.00 13.55 12.43
CA THR A 342 -17.54 13.14 13.73
C THR A 342 -18.34 11.85 13.58
N SER A 343 -18.65 11.17 14.68
CA SER A 343 -19.48 9.94 14.63
C SER A 343 -20.87 10.17 14.00
N GLN A 344 -21.43 11.38 14.14
CA GLN A 344 -22.67 11.75 13.46
C GLN A 344 -22.47 11.90 11.95
N ASP A 345 -21.40 12.58 11.52
CA ASP A 345 -21.06 12.72 10.10
C ASP A 345 -20.80 11.35 9.45
N GLU A 346 -20.07 10.46 10.13
CA GLU A 346 -19.79 9.10 9.63
C GLU A 346 -21.08 8.29 9.46
N HIS A 347 -22.01 8.40 10.40
CA HIS A 347 -23.31 7.73 10.30
C HIS A 347 -24.14 8.24 9.10
N LEU A 348 -24.18 9.55 8.88
CA LEU A 348 -24.86 10.17 7.73
C LEU A 348 -24.30 9.66 6.39
N VAL A 349 -22.98 9.75 6.25
CA VAL A 349 -22.26 9.38 5.04
C VAL A 349 -22.39 7.89 4.76
N THR A 350 -22.23 7.06 5.78
CA THR A 350 -22.31 5.59 5.67
C THR A 350 -23.71 5.15 5.27
N THR A 351 -24.76 5.72 5.86
CA THR A 351 -26.16 5.36 5.56
C THR A 351 -26.50 5.62 4.08
N LEU A 352 -26.12 6.79 3.54
CA LEU A 352 -26.37 7.11 2.13
C LEU A 352 -25.62 6.17 1.18
N HIS A 353 -24.36 5.85 1.49
CA HIS A 353 -23.54 4.98 0.64
C HIS A 353 -23.98 3.51 0.70
N GLN A 354 -24.36 3.01 1.88
CA GLN A 354 -24.95 1.66 2.02
C GLN A 354 -26.19 1.52 1.14
N PHE A 355 -27.08 2.52 1.15
CA PHE A 355 -28.25 2.55 0.27
C PHE A 355 -27.86 2.55 -1.21
N PHE A 356 -26.88 3.38 -1.61
CA PHE A 356 -26.40 3.43 -2.99
C PHE A 356 -25.87 2.09 -3.48
N VAL A 357 -25.06 1.40 -2.67
CA VAL A 357 -24.45 0.11 -3.01
C VAL A 357 -25.52 -1.00 -3.07
N GLN A 358 -26.49 -0.99 -2.16
CA GLN A 358 -27.57 -1.99 -2.13
C GLN A 358 -28.58 -1.83 -3.28
N HIS A 359 -28.79 -0.60 -3.76
CA HIS A 359 -29.81 -0.28 -4.77
C HIS A 359 -29.23 0.34 -6.05
N PHE A 360 -27.99 -0.01 -6.41
CA PHE A 360 -27.26 0.61 -7.52
C PHE A 360 -27.98 0.47 -8.88
N ASP A 361 -28.77 -0.59 -9.07
CA ASP A 361 -29.56 -0.83 -10.29
C ASP A 361 -30.54 0.31 -10.60
N LYS A 362 -31.05 1.00 -9.57
CA LYS A 362 -31.94 2.16 -9.73
C LYS A 362 -31.22 3.35 -10.39
N PHE A 363 -29.91 3.44 -10.24
CA PHE A 363 -29.11 4.58 -10.68
C PHE A 363 -28.29 4.30 -11.95
N ASP A 364 -27.99 3.03 -12.24
CA ASP A 364 -27.09 2.62 -13.33
C ASP A 364 -27.50 3.21 -14.69
N ARG A 365 -28.79 3.33 -15.00
CA ARG A 365 -29.22 3.84 -16.32
C ARG A 365 -29.15 5.37 -16.47
N SER A 366 -28.98 6.12 -15.40
CA SER A 366 -29.07 7.58 -15.41
C SER A 366 -27.70 8.25 -15.60
N ARG A 367 -27.42 8.77 -16.80
CA ARG A 367 -26.15 9.51 -17.05
C ARG A 367 -26.07 10.82 -16.25
N SER A 368 -27.17 11.57 -16.18
CA SER A 368 -27.25 12.84 -15.45
C SER A 368 -27.03 12.68 -13.94
N PHE A 369 -27.28 11.49 -13.39
CA PHE A 369 -26.94 11.15 -12.01
C PHE A 369 -25.43 11.17 -11.79
N PHE A 370 -24.67 10.38 -12.57
CA PHE A 370 -23.21 10.27 -12.41
C PHE A 370 -22.50 11.60 -12.67
N GLU A 371 -22.96 12.39 -13.64
CA GLU A 371 -22.43 13.74 -13.89
C GLU A 371 -22.59 14.65 -12.67
N ARG A 372 -23.75 14.65 -12.01
CA ARG A 372 -24.01 15.47 -10.81
C ARG A 372 -23.28 14.96 -9.57
N VAL A 373 -23.13 13.64 -9.40
CA VAL A 373 -22.51 13.05 -8.21
C VAL A 373 -20.98 13.08 -8.28
N SER A 374 -20.39 12.93 -9.48
CA SER A 374 -18.93 12.86 -9.66
C SER A 374 -18.17 14.13 -9.23
N VAL A 375 -18.87 15.28 -9.18
CA VAL A 375 -18.28 16.56 -8.78
C VAL A 375 -18.29 16.82 -7.27
N LEU A 376 -19.11 16.08 -6.51
CA LEU A 376 -19.37 16.29 -5.08
C LEU A 376 -18.34 15.57 -4.20
N ALA A 377 -17.90 16.20 -3.11
CA ALA A 377 -17.02 15.59 -2.12
C ALA A 377 -17.82 15.07 -0.91
N PHE A 378 -18.51 13.96 -1.11
CA PHE A 378 -19.39 13.36 -0.09
C PHE A 378 -19.00 11.92 0.27
N VAL A 379 -17.97 11.35 -0.35
CA VAL A 379 -17.59 9.94 -0.24
C VAL A 379 -16.65 9.73 0.95
N PRO A 380 -16.92 8.78 1.86
CA PRO A 380 -16.06 8.54 3.02
C PRO A 380 -14.76 7.88 2.58
N ALA A 381 -13.64 8.47 2.98
CA ALA A 381 -12.30 7.98 2.69
C ALA A 381 -11.37 8.18 3.89
N ILE A 382 -10.38 7.29 4.01
CA ILE A 382 -9.35 7.31 5.05
C ILE A 382 -8.11 7.98 4.46
N VAL A 383 -7.59 8.98 5.15
CA VAL A 383 -6.30 9.62 4.82
C VAL A 383 -5.29 9.24 5.88
N TYR A 384 -4.10 8.83 5.43
CA TYR A 384 -2.96 8.53 6.28
C TYR A 384 -1.96 9.67 6.24
N GLU A 385 -1.65 10.25 7.40
CA GLU A 385 -0.71 11.36 7.53
C GLU A 385 0.45 10.96 8.43
N ALA A 386 1.66 11.29 7.99
CA ALA A 386 2.83 11.19 8.84
C ALA A 386 2.77 12.33 9.86
N THR A 387 2.84 12.00 11.16
CA THR A 387 2.94 13.02 12.21
C THR A 387 4.31 13.71 12.09
N ASN A 388 4.36 14.82 11.36
CA ASN A 388 5.45 15.76 11.49
C ASN A 388 5.26 16.47 12.83
N THR A 389 6.32 16.54 13.64
CA THR A 389 6.36 17.31 14.88
C THR A 389 5.86 18.72 14.61
N VAL A 390 4.62 19.02 14.98
CA VAL A 390 4.11 20.39 15.01
C VAL A 390 4.64 20.99 16.31
N GLU A 391 5.52 21.99 16.17
CA GLU A 391 5.77 22.95 17.24
C GLU A 391 4.43 23.64 17.57
N VAL A 392 3.81 23.27 18.67
CA VAL A 392 2.75 24.08 19.28
C VAL A 392 3.33 24.68 20.55
N SER A 393 3.67 25.96 20.45
CA SER A 393 3.63 26.88 21.59
C SER A 393 2.22 26.86 22.16
N ASP A 394 2.03 26.21 23.30
CA ASP A 394 1.47 26.88 24.47
C ASP A 394 1.52 25.99 25.71
N GLU A 395 1.85 26.65 26.80
CA GLU A 395 2.13 26.08 28.11
C GLU A 395 0.89 25.44 28.74
N THR A 396 1.15 24.47 29.64
CA THR A 396 0.24 23.80 30.59
C THR A 396 -0.49 22.53 30.13
N GLN A 397 0.19 21.40 30.24
CA GLN A 397 -0.04 20.43 31.33
C GLN A 397 0.95 19.27 31.23
N ALA A 398 1.63 18.98 32.33
CA ALA A 398 2.60 17.92 32.44
C ALA A 398 1.93 16.54 32.34
N GLY A 399 2.09 15.90 31.19
CA GLY A 399 1.78 14.50 30.96
C GLY A 399 2.70 14.00 29.85
N SER A 400 3.71 13.22 30.24
CA SER A 400 4.70 12.62 29.35
C SER A 400 4.03 11.80 28.23
N LYS A 401 3.88 12.40 27.05
CA LYS A 401 3.74 11.67 25.79
C LYS A 401 5.03 11.87 25.01
N GLU A 402 5.93 10.89 25.08
CA GLU A 402 6.99 10.75 24.09
C GLU A 402 6.32 10.47 22.73
N GLN A 403 5.98 11.51 21.98
CA GLN A 403 5.51 11.38 20.60
C GLN A 403 6.71 11.05 19.72
N ARG A 404 6.81 9.77 19.36
CA ARG A 404 7.87 9.20 18.52
C ARG A 404 7.62 9.58 17.05
N ALA A 405 8.60 10.22 16.43
CA ALA A 405 8.57 10.54 15.01
C ALA A 405 8.46 9.26 14.16
N GLY A 406 7.50 9.19 13.24
CA GLY A 406 7.34 8.09 12.28
C GLY A 406 6.01 7.32 12.32
N GLN A 407 5.12 7.59 13.27
CA GLN A 407 3.80 6.93 13.34
C GLN A 407 2.80 7.61 12.39
N PHE A 408 2.18 6.83 11.51
CA PHE A 408 1.08 7.34 10.68
C PHE A 408 -0.21 7.36 11.49
N THR A 409 -0.94 8.48 11.42
CA THR A 409 -2.30 8.58 11.94
C THR A 409 -3.29 8.48 10.79
N SER A 410 -4.44 7.86 11.06
CA SER A 410 -5.55 7.75 10.11
C SER A 410 -6.70 8.65 10.55
N ARG A 411 -7.32 9.35 9.60
CA ARG A 411 -8.56 10.12 9.82
C ARG A 411 -9.56 9.87 8.71
N THR A 412 -10.84 9.80 9.06
CA THR A 412 -11.94 9.71 8.09
C THR A 412 -12.29 11.11 7.60
N VAL A 413 -12.40 11.28 6.29
CA VAL A 413 -12.77 12.53 5.61
C VAL A 413 -13.72 12.24 4.46
N VAL A 414 -14.40 13.26 3.94
CA VAL A 414 -15.13 13.16 2.67
C VAL A 414 -14.29 13.64 1.48
N ARG A 415 -14.38 12.92 0.37
CA ARG A 415 -13.68 13.20 -0.90
C ARG A 415 -14.58 12.89 -2.08
N LYS A 416 -14.10 13.19 -3.29
CA LYS A 416 -14.77 12.79 -4.54
C LYS A 416 -14.33 11.38 -4.90
N TYR A 417 -15.20 10.59 -5.52
CA TYR A 417 -14.86 9.23 -5.97
C TYR A 417 -13.56 9.18 -6.79
N LYS A 418 -13.40 10.11 -7.74
CA LYS A 418 -12.22 10.17 -8.63
C LYS A 418 -10.88 10.45 -7.92
N ASP A 419 -10.94 11.00 -6.71
CA ASP A 419 -9.74 11.40 -5.95
C ASP A 419 -9.31 10.29 -4.98
N CYS A 420 -10.08 9.20 -4.87
CA CYS A 420 -9.83 8.10 -3.95
C CYS A 420 -9.35 6.83 -4.65
N ALA A 421 -8.51 6.07 -3.95
CA ALA A 421 -8.14 4.72 -4.33
C ALA A 421 -9.07 3.70 -3.66
N ILE A 422 -9.23 2.53 -4.26
CA ILE A 422 -9.99 1.44 -3.65
C ILE A 422 -9.19 0.80 -2.49
N PRO A 423 -9.86 0.12 -1.54
CA PRO A 423 -9.20 -0.58 -0.45
C PRO A 423 -8.15 -1.62 -0.91
N GLU A 424 -8.41 -2.30 -2.02
CA GLU A 424 -7.50 -3.31 -2.60
C GLU A 424 -6.17 -2.69 -3.05
N ASP A 425 -6.18 -1.42 -3.48
CA ASP A 425 -5.01 -0.69 -3.98
C ASP A 425 -4.32 0.13 -2.88
N GLN A 426 -4.73 -0.02 -1.62
CA GLN A 426 -4.23 0.77 -0.49
C GLN A 426 -2.71 0.73 -0.38
N ALA A 427 -2.11 -0.45 -0.53
CA ALA A 427 -0.66 -0.63 -0.46
C ALA A 427 0.11 0.13 -1.56
N LEU A 428 -0.54 0.53 -2.66
CA LEU A 428 0.10 1.25 -3.76
C LEU A 428 0.16 2.76 -3.54
N VAL A 429 -0.74 3.34 -2.73
CA VAL A 429 -0.95 4.80 -2.71
C VAL A 429 -1.38 5.40 -1.37
N TYR A 430 -1.39 4.66 -0.26
CA TYR A 430 -1.93 5.18 1.03
C TYR A 430 -1.33 6.51 1.50
N SER A 431 -0.08 6.84 1.14
CA SER A 431 0.56 8.12 1.52
C SER A 431 0.30 9.27 0.53
N THR A 432 -0.33 9.00 -0.61
CA THR A 432 -0.54 9.98 -1.70
C THR A 432 -2.01 10.15 -2.08
N MET A 433 -2.86 9.15 -1.80
CA MET A 433 -4.28 9.16 -2.12
C MET A 433 -5.12 8.72 -0.91
N PRO A 434 -6.28 9.35 -0.67
CA PRO A 434 -7.29 8.85 0.26
C PRO A 434 -7.81 7.48 -0.18
N ILE A 435 -8.04 6.58 0.78
CA ILE A 435 -8.55 5.22 0.54
C ILE A 435 -10.05 5.18 0.81
N LEU A 436 -10.86 4.77 -0.17
CA LEU A 436 -12.32 4.63 0.00
C LEU A 436 -12.65 3.73 1.20
N ALA A 437 -13.64 4.10 2.00
CA ALA A 437 -14.16 3.19 3.01
C ALA A 437 -14.92 2.03 2.36
N ASN A 438 -14.81 0.82 2.91
CA ASN A 438 -15.46 -0.39 2.37
C ASN A 438 -16.97 -0.23 2.16
N VAL A 439 -17.65 0.50 3.05
CA VAL A 439 -19.09 0.79 2.97
C VAL A 439 -19.49 1.63 1.76
N ALA A 440 -18.54 2.34 1.15
CA ALA A 440 -18.75 3.23 0.02
C ALA A 440 -18.13 2.70 -1.27
N LEU A 441 -17.66 1.45 -1.30
CA LEU A 441 -17.09 0.84 -2.50
C LEU A 441 -18.22 0.47 -3.48
N PRO A 442 -18.35 1.16 -4.63
CA PRO A 442 -19.40 0.83 -5.60
C PRO A 442 -19.05 -0.43 -6.41
N PRO A 443 -20.04 -1.13 -6.99
CA PRO A 443 -19.80 -2.23 -7.92
C PRO A 443 -18.87 -1.85 -9.07
N ARG A 444 -18.03 -2.80 -9.53
CA ARG A 444 -17.00 -2.58 -10.55
C ARG A 444 -17.53 -1.95 -11.85
N VAL A 445 -18.77 -2.26 -12.23
CA VAL A 445 -19.42 -1.71 -13.43
C VAL A 445 -19.58 -0.19 -13.40
N LEU A 446 -19.56 0.44 -12.21
CA LEU A 446 -19.76 1.88 -12.04
C LEU A 446 -18.45 2.69 -11.97
N TRP A 447 -17.29 2.03 -11.85
CA TRP A 447 -16.01 2.70 -11.59
C TRP A 447 -15.66 3.75 -12.65
N SER A 448 -15.80 3.38 -13.93
CA SER A 448 -15.50 4.29 -15.05
C SER A 448 -16.38 5.54 -15.06
N ARG A 449 -17.64 5.43 -14.64
CA ARG A 449 -18.59 6.54 -14.58
C ARG A 449 -18.40 7.43 -13.35
N LEU A 450 -17.96 6.85 -12.24
CA LEU A 450 -17.63 7.58 -11.01
C LEU A 450 -16.21 8.16 -11.02
N GLY A 451 -15.41 7.80 -12.02
CA GLY A 451 -14.01 8.22 -12.15
C GLY A 451 -13.04 7.48 -11.23
N VAL A 452 -13.48 6.38 -10.60
CA VAL A 452 -12.63 5.50 -9.79
C VAL A 452 -11.68 4.76 -10.72
N ARG A 453 -10.38 4.81 -10.43
CA ARG A 453 -9.33 4.14 -11.23
C ARG A 453 -8.64 3.07 -10.39
N SER A 454 -8.66 1.85 -10.89
CA SER A 454 -7.89 0.72 -10.35
C SER A 454 -7.27 -0.04 -11.54
N PRO A 455 -5.94 -0.25 -11.56
CA PRO A 455 -4.98 0.22 -10.56
C PRO A 455 -4.82 1.77 -10.56
N PRO A 456 -4.20 2.36 -9.52
CA PRO A 456 -4.00 3.81 -9.42
C PRO A 456 -3.03 4.34 -10.48
N PRO A 457 -3.00 5.67 -10.74
CA PRO A 457 -2.09 6.26 -11.73
C PRO A 457 -0.61 6.05 -11.36
N ASP A 458 0.23 5.67 -12.35
CA ASP A 458 1.65 5.36 -12.14
C ASP A 458 2.44 6.50 -11.46
N ASN A 459 2.06 7.76 -11.70
CA ASN A 459 2.66 8.92 -11.02
C ASN A 459 2.50 8.81 -9.50
N GLN A 460 1.30 8.45 -9.04
CA GLN A 460 0.97 8.39 -7.62
C GLN A 460 1.70 7.24 -6.95
N VAL A 461 1.81 6.07 -7.60
CA VAL A 461 2.55 4.92 -7.06
C VAL A 461 4.04 5.22 -6.90
N VAL A 462 4.66 5.91 -7.87
CA VAL A 462 6.07 6.30 -7.77
C VAL A 462 6.28 7.36 -6.68
N VAL A 463 5.41 8.37 -6.59
CA VAL A 463 5.48 9.37 -5.51
C VAL A 463 5.25 8.72 -4.14
N HIS A 464 4.35 7.74 -4.08
CA HIS A 464 4.09 6.95 -2.88
C HIS A 464 5.34 6.21 -2.44
N LEU A 465 5.98 5.45 -3.33
CA LEU A 465 7.23 4.74 -3.05
C LEU A 465 8.30 5.70 -2.50
N LEU A 466 8.51 6.85 -3.15
CA LEU A 466 9.51 7.83 -2.73
C LEU A 466 9.19 8.51 -1.38
N SER A 467 7.90 8.67 -1.07
CA SER A 467 7.40 9.21 0.19
C SER A 467 7.64 8.23 1.34
N ILE A 468 7.30 6.95 1.16
CA ILE A 468 7.48 5.94 2.23
C ILE A 468 8.95 5.58 2.45
N THR A 469 9.82 5.77 1.44
CA THR A 469 11.26 5.55 1.56
C THR A 469 12.04 6.78 2.04
N ASN A 470 11.38 7.91 2.35
CA ASN A 470 11.99 9.14 2.89
C ASN A 470 13.29 9.56 2.15
N SER A 471 13.20 9.67 0.82
CA SER A 471 14.33 9.89 -0.10
C SER A 471 15.23 11.10 0.21
N ASP A 472 14.79 12.01 1.09
CA ASP A 472 15.41 13.31 1.40
C ASP A 472 16.22 13.31 2.73
N ARG A 473 16.29 12.18 3.45
CA ARG A 473 17.12 12.09 4.67
C ARG A 473 18.60 11.97 4.33
N ALA A 474 19.43 12.74 5.04
CA ALA A 474 20.88 12.68 4.93
C ALA A 474 21.43 11.26 5.16
N LEU A 475 22.51 10.93 4.44
CA LEU A 475 23.17 9.62 4.32
C LEU A 475 23.42 8.84 5.63
N SER A 476 23.37 9.49 6.79
CA SER A 476 23.62 8.90 8.11
C SER A 476 22.43 8.13 8.71
N SER A 477 21.24 8.20 8.11
CA SER A 477 20.07 7.42 8.57
C SER A 477 19.42 6.65 7.41
N ARG A 478 20.13 5.66 6.87
CA ARG A 478 19.60 4.68 5.89
C ARG A 478 18.68 3.63 6.55
N SER A 479 18.35 3.79 7.83
CA SER A 479 17.49 2.87 8.59
C SER A 479 16.02 3.13 8.24
N LEU A 480 15.33 2.10 7.76
CA LEU A 480 13.91 2.10 7.48
C LEU A 480 13.15 1.87 8.80
N ASP A 481 12.59 2.94 9.35
CA ASP A 481 11.72 2.87 10.53
C ASP A 481 10.29 2.55 10.09
N TRP A 482 9.99 1.26 9.88
CA TRP A 482 8.66 0.81 9.47
C TRP A 482 7.70 0.78 10.67
N GLN A 483 6.74 1.70 10.71
CA GLN A 483 5.77 1.83 11.81
C GLN A 483 4.34 1.99 11.27
N PHE A 484 3.98 1.16 10.30
CA PHE A 484 2.66 1.13 9.67
C PHE A 484 1.93 -0.18 9.97
N PHE A 485 0.59 -0.16 9.91
CA PHE A 485 -0.24 -1.33 10.25
C PHE A 485 -0.17 -2.45 9.20
N LEU A 486 0.22 -2.14 7.95
CA LEU A 486 0.52 -3.15 6.94
C LEU A 486 1.97 -3.64 7.08
N PRO A 487 2.25 -4.94 6.89
CA PRO A 487 3.60 -5.45 6.83
C PRO A 487 4.40 -4.81 5.68
N MET A 488 5.63 -4.38 5.96
CA MET A 488 6.56 -3.80 4.97
C MET A 488 6.64 -4.66 3.71
N VAL A 489 6.85 -5.97 3.91
CA VAL A 489 7.06 -6.91 2.81
C VAL A 489 5.85 -6.92 1.87
N GLU A 490 4.63 -6.93 2.39
CA GLU A 490 3.40 -6.94 1.58
C GLU A 490 3.24 -5.65 0.76
N VAL A 491 3.53 -4.49 1.37
CA VAL A 491 3.46 -3.20 0.69
C VAL A 491 4.45 -3.15 -0.46
N PHE A 492 5.73 -3.46 -0.21
CA PHE A 492 6.76 -3.44 -1.25
C PHE A 492 6.54 -4.51 -2.31
N GLN A 493 6.04 -5.70 -1.96
CA GLN A 493 5.64 -6.72 -2.95
C GLN A 493 4.56 -6.19 -3.89
N THR A 494 3.54 -5.52 -3.34
CA THR A 494 2.44 -4.96 -4.15
C THR A 494 2.96 -3.85 -5.08
N ILE A 495 3.80 -2.95 -4.57
CA ILE A 495 4.43 -1.88 -5.37
C ILE A 495 5.33 -2.46 -6.46
N PHE A 496 6.21 -3.41 -6.12
CA PHE A 496 7.13 -4.02 -7.09
C PHE A 496 6.40 -4.84 -8.15
N LYS A 497 5.33 -5.54 -7.79
CA LYS A 497 4.44 -6.19 -8.75
C LYS A 497 3.89 -5.18 -9.76
N PHE A 498 3.31 -4.08 -9.25
CA PHE A 498 2.76 -3.02 -10.10
C PHE A 498 3.82 -2.39 -11.01
N LEU A 499 5.00 -2.06 -10.47
CA LEU A 499 6.08 -1.45 -11.24
C LEU A 499 6.64 -2.38 -12.31
N GLN A 500 6.70 -3.68 -12.05
CA GLN A 500 7.14 -4.68 -13.02
C GLN A 500 6.15 -4.77 -14.20
N GLU A 501 4.86 -4.84 -13.91
CA GLU A 501 3.80 -4.95 -14.92
C GLU A 501 3.66 -3.69 -15.78
N ASN A 502 4.00 -2.51 -15.23
CA ASN A 502 3.82 -1.21 -15.88
C ASN A 502 5.15 -0.49 -16.22
N TRP A 503 6.28 -1.20 -16.23
CA TRP A 503 7.60 -0.58 -16.38
C TRP A 503 7.76 0.22 -17.69
N ASP A 504 7.31 -0.34 -18.81
CA ASP A 504 7.45 0.32 -20.13
C ASP A 504 6.50 1.52 -20.29
N GLY A 505 5.41 1.56 -19.53
CA GLY A 505 4.49 2.71 -19.46
C GLY A 505 5.05 3.87 -18.63
N LEU A 506 6.01 3.62 -17.74
CA LEU A 506 6.67 4.65 -16.96
C LEU A 506 7.54 5.51 -17.89
N GLY A 507 7.24 6.82 -17.98
CA GLY A 507 8.07 7.77 -18.73
C GLY A 507 9.56 7.69 -18.33
N ARG A 508 10.46 7.96 -19.29
CA ARG A 508 11.91 7.75 -19.11
C ARG A 508 12.51 8.45 -17.89
N ASP A 509 11.97 9.61 -17.51
CA ASP A 509 12.44 10.37 -16.35
C ASP A 509 12.21 9.61 -15.03
N LYS A 510 11.05 8.95 -14.89
CA LYS A 510 10.75 8.12 -13.71
C LYS A 510 11.59 6.86 -13.69
N GLN A 511 11.77 6.20 -14.83
CA GLN A 511 12.64 5.03 -14.93
C GLN A 511 14.08 5.38 -14.52
N ARG A 512 14.60 6.54 -14.97
CA ARG A 512 15.91 7.03 -14.56
C ARG A 512 15.96 7.31 -13.06
N LEU A 513 14.94 7.96 -12.51
CA LEU A 513 14.83 8.23 -11.08
C LEU A 513 14.90 6.94 -10.25
N LEU A 514 14.07 5.94 -10.57
CA LEU A 514 14.02 4.66 -9.86
C LEU A 514 15.34 3.87 -9.94
N LYS A 515 16.08 3.95 -11.05
CA LYS A 515 17.43 3.34 -11.17
C LYS A 515 18.46 3.98 -10.24
N THR A 516 18.30 5.26 -9.91
CA THR A 516 19.29 6.02 -9.13
C THR A 516 18.96 6.14 -7.64
N THR A 517 17.70 5.95 -7.24
CA THR A 517 17.23 6.14 -5.87
C THR A 517 17.37 4.86 -5.03
N THR A 518 17.62 5.01 -3.72
CA THR A 518 17.62 3.93 -2.72
C THR A 518 16.20 3.65 -2.25
N VAL A 519 15.49 2.74 -2.93
CA VAL A 519 14.08 2.43 -2.63
C VAL A 519 13.82 0.97 -2.31
N ILE A 520 14.82 0.10 -2.42
CA ILE A 520 14.63 -1.34 -2.24
C ILE A 520 15.03 -1.72 -0.81
N PRO A 521 14.12 -2.27 0.01
CA PRO A 521 14.44 -2.62 1.39
C PRO A 521 15.22 -3.95 1.46
N VAL A 522 16.33 -3.93 2.19
CA VAL A 522 17.13 -5.09 2.58
C VAL A 522 17.36 -5.02 4.09
N GLY A 523 16.67 -5.88 4.82
CA GLY A 523 16.63 -5.81 6.29
C GLY A 523 16.06 -4.46 6.74
N SER A 524 16.85 -3.74 7.55
CA SER A 524 16.50 -2.38 8.00
C SER A 524 17.04 -1.28 7.08
N THR A 525 17.64 -1.60 5.92
CA THR A 525 18.29 -0.60 5.07
C THR A 525 17.65 -0.47 3.70
N LEU A 526 17.72 0.72 3.10
CA LEU A 526 17.29 0.95 1.72
C LEU A 526 18.49 0.99 0.78
N VAL A 527 18.41 0.24 -0.32
CA VAL A 527 19.50 0.08 -1.29
C VAL A 527 19.05 0.40 -2.72
N LYS A 528 20.02 0.73 -3.57
CA LYS A 528 19.82 0.94 -5.01
C LYS A 528 19.80 -0.40 -5.73
N GLY A 529 19.08 -0.48 -6.86
CA GLY A 529 19.07 -1.67 -7.72
C GLY A 529 20.46 -2.13 -8.13
N SER A 530 21.38 -1.19 -8.41
CA SER A 530 22.76 -1.49 -8.80
C SER A 530 23.66 -2.08 -7.70
N ARG A 531 23.17 -2.19 -6.45
CA ARG A 531 23.87 -2.85 -5.33
C ARG A 531 23.29 -4.23 -4.99
N LEU A 532 22.29 -4.66 -5.75
CA LEU A 532 21.61 -5.93 -5.57
C LEU A 532 22.05 -6.95 -6.61
N PHE A 533 22.25 -8.18 -6.14
CA PHE A 533 22.62 -9.31 -6.98
C PHE A 533 21.73 -10.53 -6.65
N PHE A 534 21.42 -11.38 -7.62
CA PHE A 534 20.66 -12.61 -7.33
C PHE A 534 21.53 -13.67 -6.67
N HIS A 535 22.83 -13.67 -6.97
CA HIS A 535 23.84 -14.55 -6.40
C HIS A 535 25.11 -13.75 -6.07
N LEU A 536 25.30 -13.41 -4.81
CA LEU A 536 26.50 -12.71 -4.34
C LEU A 536 27.56 -13.69 -3.81
N GLY A 537 27.12 -14.87 -3.33
CA GLY A 537 27.98 -15.96 -2.86
C GLY A 537 28.65 -15.69 -1.50
N ASP A 538 29.08 -14.46 -1.27
CA ASP A 538 29.66 -13.95 -0.03
C ASP A 538 28.83 -12.81 0.57
N ASN A 539 28.85 -12.68 1.90
CA ASN A 539 28.20 -11.56 2.58
C ASN A 539 29.07 -10.29 2.51
N LEU A 540 28.64 -9.32 1.70
CA LEU A 540 29.28 -8.02 1.55
C LEU A 540 28.44 -6.87 2.15
N ALA A 541 27.51 -7.15 3.06
CA ALA A 541 26.79 -6.11 3.78
C ALA A 541 27.79 -5.24 4.59
N PRO A 542 27.66 -3.90 4.61
CA PRO A 542 26.54 -3.09 4.09
C PRO A 542 26.73 -2.55 2.66
N LEU A 543 27.66 -3.09 1.87
CA LEU A 543 28.08 -2.54 0.58
C LEU A 543 27.34 -3.13 -0.62
N MET A 544 27.18 -4.46 -0.65
CA MET A 544 26.43 -5.20 -1.67
C MET A 544 25.54 -6.22 -0.99
N PHE A 545 24.40 -6.52 -1.61
CA PHE A 545 23.38 -7.38 -1.01
C PHE A 545 22.82 -8.36 -2.03
N GLU A 546 22.43 -9.53 -1.54
CA GLU A 546 21.58 -10.43 -2.31
C GLU A 546 20.14 -9.91 -2.32
N VAL A 547 19.42 -10.13 -3.41
CA VAL A 547 18.00 -9.83 -3.51
C VAL A 547 17.26 -10.61 -2.41
N PRO A 548 16.54 -9.94 -1.49
CA PRO A 548 15.77 -10.62 -0.47
C PRO A 548 14.80 -11.62 -1.08
N ARG A 549 14.73 -12.83 -0.53
CA ARG A 549 13.86 -13.91 -1.06
C ARG A 549 12.40 -13.47 -1.24
N ALA A 550 11.92 -12.60 -0.35
CA ALA A 550 10.56 -12.05 -0.41
C ALA A 550 10.29 -11.25 -1.69
N PHE A 551 11.31 -10.71 -2.35
CA PHE A 551 11.19 -9.93 -3.58
C PHE A 551 11.77 -10.65 -4.81
N GLY A 552 12.18 -11.92 -4.67
CA GLY A 552 12.82 -12.68 -5.76
C GLY A 552 11.95 -12.88 -7.00
N ALA A 553 10.62 -12.77 -6.87
CA ALA A 553 9.68 -12.86 -7.99
C ALA A 553 9.69 -11.64 -8.93
N TYR A 554 10.34 -10.54 -8.54
CA TYR A 554 10.40 -9.29 -9.32
C TYR A 554 11.74 -9.10 -10.02
N ASP A 555 12.28 -10.19 -10.57
CA ASP A 555 13.62 -10.23 -11.13
C ASP A 555 13.78 -9.30 -12.34
N THR A 556 12.78 -9.25 -13.22
CA THR A 556 12.77 -8.37 -14.40
C THR A 556 12.81 -6.89 -14.00
N LEU A 557 12.02 -6.48 -13.00
CA LEU A 557 12.04 -5.12 -12.47
C LEU A 557 13.42 -4.77 -11.91
N PHE A 558 14.00 -5.63 -11.07
CA PHE A 558 15.29 -5.33 -10.48
C PHE A 558 16.42 -5.27 -11.51
N ARG A 559 16.39 -6.12 -12.56
CA ARG A 559 17.32 -6.00 -13.69
C ARG A 559 17.16 -4.65 -14.40
N HIS A 560 15.94 -4.17 -14.60
CA HIS A 560 15.72 -2.82 -15.13
C HIS A 560 16.25 -1.72 -14.20
N MET A 561 16.15 -1.91 -12.87
CA MET A 561 16.70 -1.00 -11.86
C MET A 561 18.23 -1.12 -11.67
N GLY A 562 18.87 -2.10 -12.31
CA GLY A 562 20.33 -2.25 -12.38
C GLY A 562 20.91 -3.46 -11.63
N SER A 563 20.09 -4.37 -11.09
CA SER A 563 20.58 -5.61 -10.49
C SER A 563 21.15 -6.56 -11.55
N LYS A 564 22.04 -7.45 -11.12
CA LYS A 564 22.69 -8.47 -11.96
C LYS A 564 22.61 -9.85 -11.32
N ASP A 565 22.90 -10.90 -12.09
CA ASP A 565 22.92 -12.26 -11.54
C ASP A 565 24.11 -12.45 -10.59
N ALA A 566 25.31 -12.03 -10.98
CA ALA A 566 26.51 -12.05 -10.14
C ALA A 566 27.37 -10.78 -10.36
N PRO A 567 28.19 -10.38 -9.39
CA PRO A 567 29.07 -9.21 -9.51
C PRO A 567 30.23 -9.46 -10.49
N GLU A 568 30.52 -8.45 -11.32
CA GLU A 568 31.66 -8.46 -12.24
C GLU A 568 32.78 -7.54 -11.73
N VAL A 569 33.99 -7.64 -12.32
CA VAL A 569 35.14 -6.76 -12.05
C VAL A 569 34.73 -5.28 -12.02
N ARG A 570 33.91 -4.84 -12.98
CA ARG A 570 33.44 -3.45 -13.09
C ARG A 570 32.57 -3.02 -11.91
N ASP A 571 31.82 -3.95 -11.31
CA ASP A 571 30.92 -3.64 -10.20
C ASP A 571 31.72 -3.46 -8.90
N TYR A 572 32.75 -4.26 -8.66
CA TYR A 572 33.68 -4.06 -7.54
C TYR A 572 34.47 -2.75 -7.67
N LEU A 573 34.96 -2.43 -8.88
CA LEU A 573 35.63 -1.15 -9.15
C LEU A 573 34.71 0.05 -8.88
N ARG A 574 33.46 -0.02 -9.36
CA ARG A 574 32.46 1.02 -9.09
C ARG A 574 32.16 1.12 -7.60
N LEU A 575 32.00 -0.01 -6.90
CA LEU A 575 31.73 -0.03 -5.47
C LEU A 575 32.81 0.68 -4.66
N LEU A 576 34.09 0.36 -4.90
CA LEU A 576 35.19 0.97 -4.16
C LEU A 576 35.31 2.47 -4.43
N ARG A 577 34.98 2.90 -5.65
CA ARG A 577 34.91 4.33 -6.02
C ARG A 577 33.74 5.03 -5.34
N ASP A 578 32.54 4.46 -5.43
CA ASP A 578 31.33 4.99 -4.78
C ASP A 578 31.54 5.08 -3.26
N LEU A 579 32.20 4.09 -2.66
CA LEU A 579 32.53 4.10 -1.23
C LEU A 579 33.50 5.24 -0.87
N ASN A 580 34.53 5.46 -1.68
CA ASN A 580 35.42 6.60 -1.49
C ASN A 580 34.68 7.95 -1.56
N ASP A 581 33.80 8.10 -2.56
CA ASP A 581 33.01 9.31 -2.77
C ASP A 581 31.98 9.53 -1.65
N GLU A 582 31.40 8.45 -1.11
CA GLU A 582 30.49 8.46 0.04
C GLU A 582 31.21 8.82 1.35
N CYS A 583 32.43 8.32 1.55
CA CYS A 583 33.21 8.56 2.78
C CYS A 583 33.84 9.96 2.84
N ARG A 584 34.10 10.62 1.69
CA ARG A 584 34.70 11.97 1.61
C ARG A 584 35.94 12.14 2.50
N GLY A 585 36.80 11.14 2.53
CA GLY A 585 38.04 11.12 3.34
C GLY A 585 37.88 10.78 4.82
N GLN A 586 36.67 10.43 5.28
CA GLN A 586 36.45 9.91 6.64
C GLN A 586 36.82 8.43 6.75
N PRO A 587 37.21 7.95 7.94
CA PRO A 587 37.47 6.53 8.16
C PRO A 587 36.19 5.70 8.04
N LEU A 588 36.34 4.52 7.44
CA LEU A 588 35.31 3.48 7.36
C LEU A 588 34.96 2.98 8.77
N ASN A 589 33.70 2.67 8.99
CA ASN A 589 33.33 1.88 10.18
C ASN A 589 33.82 0.43 10.02
N LEU A 590 33.79 -0.36 11.11
CA LEU A 590 34.32 -1.72 11.08
C LEU A 590 33.63 -2.62 10.05
N ASN A 591 32.31 -2.53 9.90
CA ASN A 591 31.55 -3.35 8.95
C ASN A 591 31.86 -2.95 7.50
N GLU A 592 31.93 -1.64 7.23
CA GLU A 592 32.36 -1.11 5.93
C GLU A 592 33.80 -1.52 5.59
N LEU A 593 34.71 -1.50 6.56
CA LEU A 593 36.10 -1.90 6.38
C LEU A 593 36.24 -3.39 6.09
N ILE A 594 35.49 -4.25 6.81
CA ILE A 594 35.46 -5.70 6.54
C ILE A 594 34.91 -5.96 5.15
N ALA A 595 33.77 -5.35 4.79
CA ALA A 595 33.14 -5.51 3.49
C ALA A 595 34.03 -4.97 2.35
N ALA A 596 34.68 -3.81 2.53
CA ALA A 596 35.60 -3.24 1.56
C ALA A 596 36.83 -4.12 1.35
N THR A 597 37.40 -4.66 2.43
CA THR A 597 38.52 -5.61 2.34
C THR A 597 38.09 -6.85 1.56
N ARG A 598 36.93 -7.41 1.87
CA ARG A 598 36.41 -8.59 1.15
C ARG A 598 36.13 -8.30 -0.32
N ALA A 599 35.58 -7.12 -0.64
CA ALA A 599 35.39 -6.69 -2.01
C ALA A 599 36.71 -6.55 -2.80
N VAL A 600 37.80 -6.13 -2.14
CA VAL A 600 39.14 -6.09 -2.74
C VAL A 600 39.67 -7.50 -3.02
N GLU A 601 39.46 -8.46 -2.12
CA GLU A 601 39.83 -9.86 -2.35
C GLU A 601 39.08 -10.48 -3.53
N LEU A 602 37.77 -10.25 -3.59
CA LEU A 602 36.92 -10.73 -4.68
C LEU A 602 37.26 -10.08 -6.02
N LEU A 603 37.59 -8.78 -6.02
CA LEU A 603 38.13 -8.09 -7.18
C LEU A 603 39.42 -8.76 -7.67
N ALA A 604 40.37 -9.05 -6.77
CA ALA A 604 41.63 -9.68 -7.13
C ALA A 604 41.44 -11.11 -7.68
N ALA A 605 40.52 -11.88 -7.09
CA ALA A 605 40.13 -13.20 -7.59
C ALA A 605 39.52 -13.11 -9.00
N ALA A 606 38.52 -12.24 -9.19
CA ALA A 606 37.86 -12.04 -10.47
C ALA A 606 38.81 -11.55 -11.58
N LEU A 607 39.77 -10.68 -11.25
CA LEU A 607 40.83 -10.25 -12.18
C LEU A 607 41.73 -11.41 -12.61
N THR A 608 42.06 -12.30 -11.67
CA THR A 608 42.90 -13.48 -11.93
C THR A 608 42.16 -14.49 -12.80
N GLU A 609 40.90 -14.80 -12.48
CA GLU A 609 40.06 -15.71 -13.25
C GLU A 609 39.82 -15.22 -14.68
N ALA A 610 39.58 -13.91 -14.84
CA ALA A 610 39.38 -13.30 -16.14
C ALA A 610 40.68 -13.07 -16.94
N ASN A 611 41.86 -13.35 -16.37
CA ASN A 611 43.16 -12.95 -16.92
C ASN A 611 43.22 -11.46 -17.33
N HIS A 612 42.50 -10.59 -16.62
CA HIS A 612 42.35 -9.18 -16.96
C HIS A 612 43.52 -8.35 -16.43
N ARG A 613 44.25 -7.68 -17.33
CA ARG A 613 45.30 -6.75 -16.94
C ARG A 613 44.71 -5.35 -16.71
N ILE A 614 44.85 -4.86 -15.48
CA ILE A 614 44.35 -3.54 -15.08
C ILE A 614 45.07 -2.45 -15.88
N SER A 615 44.32 -1.67 -16.66
CA SER A 615 44.85 -0.52 -17.41
C SER A 615 45.24 0.64 -16.49
N LEU A 616 46.07 1.56 -16.99
CA LEU A 616 46.52 2.72 -16.20
C LEU A 616 45.36 3.67 -15.84
N GLN A 617 44.29 3.72 -16.65
CA GLN A 617 43.08 4.48 -16.34
C GLN A 617 42.25 3.82 -15.23
N GLU A 618 42.14 2.49 -15.24
CA GLU A 618 41.46 1.75 -14.16
C GLU A 618 42.21 1.90 -12.84
N LYS A 619 43.56 1.83 -12.84
CA LYS A 619 44.39 2.04 -11.65
C LYS A 619 44.15 3.39 -10.96
N LYS A 620 43.93 4.46 -11.72
CA LYS A 620 43.58 5.79 -11.17
C LYS A 620 42.26 5.80 -10.41
N SER A 621 41.42 4.81 -10.66
CA SER A 621 40.07 4.74 -10.15
C SER A 621 39.84 3.64 -9.11
N ILE A 622 40.91 2.93 -8.74
CA ILE A 622 40.92 1.94 -7.66
C ILE A 622 41.31 2.63 -6.36
N PHE A 623 40.45 2.47 -5.37
CA PHE A 623 40.64 2.97 -4.02
C PHE A 623 40.70 1.80 -3.04
N LEU A 624 41.64 1.85 -2.11
CA LEU A 624 41.87 0.81 -1.11
C LEU A 624 41.83 1.44 0.29
N PRO A 625 41.41 0.68 1.33
CA PRO A 625 41.46 1.17 2.70
C PRO A 625 42.92 1.30 3.16
N SER A 626 43.26 2.43 3.76
CA SER A 626 44.56 2.68 4.40
C SER A 626 44.65 2.06 5.80
N GLY A 627 45.83 2.08 6.41
CA GLY A 627 46.04 1.69 7.81
C GLY A 627 45.19 2.47 8.83
N THR A 628 44.69 3.66 8.46
CA THR A 628 43.75 4.47 9.26
C THR A 628 42.28 4.23 8.86
N ALA A 629 42.01 3.16 8.11
CA ALA A 629 40.70 2.80 7.55
C ALA A 629 40.09 3.87 6.63
N VAL A 630 40.89 4.75 6.03
CA VAL A 630 40.42 5.77 5.08
C VAL A 630 40.62 5.25 3.65
N MET A 631 39.63 5.42 2.78
CA MET A 631 39.78 5.09 1.36
C MET A 631 40.80 6.01 0.69
N GLN A 632 41.82 5.43 0.06
CA GLN A 632 42.92 6.15 -0.60
C GLN A 632 43.17 5.55 -1.98
N SER A 633 43.66 6.37 -2.93
CA SER A 633 44.01 5.86 -4.26
C SER A 633 45.17 4.87 -4.14
N MET A 634 45.05 3.70 -4.78
CA MET A 634 46.10 2.68 -4.74
C MET A 634 47.46 3.18 -5.26
N LEU A 635 47.47 4.23 -6.08
CA LEU A 635 48.66 4.78 -6.71
C LEU A 635 49.61 5.52 -5.74
N VAL A 636 49.07 5.99 -4.61
CA VAL A 636 49.84 6.72 -3.58
C VAL A 636 50.16 5.83 -2.37
N MET A 637 49.91 4.53 -2.48
CA MET A 637 49.98 3.60 -1.36
C MET A 637 51.12 2.59 -1.52
N ALA A 638 51.59 2.07 -0.39
CA ALA A 638 52.48 0.91 -0.31
C ALA A 638 51.89 -0.17 0.61
N TYR A 639 52.22 -1.44 0.37
CA TYR A 639 51.85 -2.52 1.29
C TYR A 639 53.03 -2.94 2.17
N ASN A 640 52.74 -3.47 3.36
CA ASN A 640 53.75 -3.91 4.30
C ASN A 640 54.27 -5.30 3.92
N ASP A 641 55.43 -5.35 3.27
CA ASP A 641 56.23 -6.57 3.05
C ASP A 641 57.37 -6.73 4.08
N SER A 642 57.58 -5.75 4.96
CA SER A 642 58.62 -5.79 6.01
C SER A 642 58.20 -5.01 7.26
N ALA A 643 57.77 -5.74 8.29
CA ALA A 643 57.39 -5.16 9.59
C ALA A 643 58.55 -4.42 10.26
N ALA A 644 59.79 -4.89 10.05
CA ALA A 644 60.99 -4.24 10.58
C ALA A 644 61.18 -2.84 9.98
N LEU A 645 61.00 -2.70 8.66
CA LEU A 645 61.13 -1.42 7.97
C LEU A 645 59.98 -0.47 8.33
N CYS A 646 58.73 -0.95 8.40
CA CYS A 646 57.60 -0.15 8.89
C CYS A 646 57.83 0.36 10.33
N GLY A 647 58.51 -0.43 11.17
CA GLY A 647 58.87 -0.04 12.53
C GLY A 647 59.94 1.05 12.60
N SER A 648 60.77 1.23 11.58
CA SER A 648 61.88 2.19 11.57
C SER A 648 61.58 3.52 10.88
N ILE A 649 60.46 3.64 10.16
CA ILE A 649 60.13 4.83 9.36
C ILE A 649 58.87 5.57 9.87
N ASP A 650 58.78 6.86 9.56
CA ASP A 650 57.59 7.67 9.78
C ASP A 650 56.56 7.41 8.65
N LEU A 651 55.38 6.92 9.06
CA LEU A 651 54.29 6.54 8.16
C LEU A 651 53.23 7.64 8.02
N THR A 652 53.46 8.83 8.59
CA THR A 652 52.49 9.94 8.54
C THR A 652 52.21 10.40 7.10
N GLU A 653 53.26 10.56 6.28
CA GLU A 653 53.14 10.97 4.87
C GLU A 653 53.06 9.81 3.87
N LEU A 654 53.36 8.57 4.30
CA LEU A 654 53.32 7.37 3.45
C LEU A 654 52.08 6.52 3.78
N HIS A 655 51.10 6.49 2.87
CA HIS A 655 49.87 5.74 3.08
C HIS A 655 50.09 4.23 2.92
N MET A 656 49.96 3.50 4.02
CA MET A 656 50.02 2.04 4.01
C MET A 656 48.64 1.43 3.72
N VAL A 657 48.59 0.36 2.91
CA VAL A 657 47.38 -0.46 2.75
C VAL A 657 46.98 -1.09 4.09
N HIS A 658 45.67 -1.14 4.36
CA HIS A 658 45.14 -1.70 5.60
C HIS A 658 45.60 -3.16 5.79
N PRO A 659 46.05 -3.58 6.99
CA PRO A 659 46.58 -4.92 7.24
C PRO A 659 45.62 -6.09 6.95
N ARG A 660 44.31 -5.82 6.90
CA ARG A 660 43.32 -6.85 6.54
C ARG A 660 43.34 -7.22 5.06
N VAL A 661 43.90 -6.37 4.19
CA VAL A 661 44.07 -6.70 2.77
C VAL A 661 45.33 -7.55 2.62
N SER A 662 45.20 -8.74 2.02
CA SER A 662 46.33 -9.65 1.86
C SER A 662 47.40 -9.10 0.91
N THR A 663 48.66 -9.43 1.18
CA THR A 663 49.82 -9.08 0.33
C THR A 663 49.65 -9.62 -1.09
N ARG A 664 49.06 -10.81 -1.24
CA ARG A 664 48.69 -11.40 -2.55
C ARG A 664 47.75 -10.46 -3.34
N CYS A 665 46.73 -9.89 -2.70
CA CYS A 665 45.83 -8.95 -3.37
C CYS A 665 46.57 -7.68 -3.79
N CYS A 666 47.44 -7.14 -2.93
CA CYS A 666 48.27 -5.98 -3.26
C CYS A 666 49.16 -6.23 -4.48
N GLN A 667 49.76 -7.42 -4.60
CA GLN A 667 50.57 -7.82 -5.75
C GLN A 667 49.73 -7.94 -7.03
N ILE A 668 48.56 -8.59 -6.97
CA ILE A 668 47.65 -8.72 -8.13
C ILE A 668 47.19 -7.34 -8.63
N LEU A 669 46.90 -6.42 -7.71
CA LEU A 669 46.50 -5.05 -8.05
C LEU A 669 47.68 -4.19 -8.52
N GLY A 670 48.92 -4.61 -8.22
CA GLY A 670 50.15 -3.89 -8.57
C GLY A 670 50.44 -2.72 -7.64
N VAL A 671 50.08 -2.83 -6.36
CA VAL A 671 50.54 -1.92 -5.29
C VAL A 671 51.97 -2.30 -4.93
N PRO A 672 52.92 -1.35 -4.85
CA PRO A 672 54.31 -1.65 -4.52
C PRO A 672 54.49 -2.00 -3.03
N GLY A 673 55.46 -2.88 -2.73
CA GLY A 673 55.86 -3.20 -1.37
C GLY A 673 56.73 -2.11 -0.76
N ILE A 674 56.70 -1.94 0.56
CA ILE A 674 57.46 -0.88 1.23
C ILE A 674 58.98 -1.01 1.00
N THR A 675 59.50 -2.23 0.91
CA THR A 675 60.93 -2.46 0.58
C THR A 675 61.32 -2.00 -0.81
N SER A 676 60.37 -1.91 -1.75
CA SER A 676 60.61 -1.41 -3.11
C SER A 676 60.51 0.11 -3.24
N VAL A 677 59.83 0.77 -2.30
CA VAL A 677 59.55 2.22 -2.33
C VAL A 677 60.54 2.99 -1.47
N VAL A 678 60.96 2.41 -0.34
CA VAL A 678 61.80 3.09 0.66
C VAL A 678 63.25 2.69 0.48
N THR A 679 64.10 3.68 0.26
CA THR A 679 65.55 3.53 0.21
C THR A 679 66.21 4.27 1.37
N GLU A 680 67.22 3.67 1.97
CA GLU A 680 68.06 4.37 2.94
C GLU A 680 69.13 5.18 2.20
N GLU A 681 69.26 6.47 2.51
CA GLU A 681 70.27 7.38 1.97
C GLU A 681 71.10 7.97 3.13
N LEU A 682 72.34 8.36 2.85
CA LEU A 682 73.13 9.17 3.80
C LEU A 682 72.46 10.54 3.99
N GLY A 683 72.55 11.09 5.21
CA GLY A 683 72.19 12.48 5.49
C GLY A 683 73.10 13.48 4.74
N ASP A 684 72.96 14.78 5.03
CA ASP A 684 73.72 15.84 4.35
C ASP A 684 75.21 15.51 4.26
N ALA A 685 75.83 15.81 3.11
CA ALA A 685 77.19 15.41 2.75
C ALA A 685 78.28 15.84 3.76
N ASP A 686 78.00 16.85 4.58
CA ASP A 686 78.88 17.35 5.66
C ASP A 686 78.82 16.52 6.96
N SER A 687 77.96 15.49 7.03
CA SER A 687 77.74 14.66 8.23
C SER A 687 78.80 13.54 8.42
N LEU A 688 79.69 13.30 7.45
CA LEU A 688 80.78 12.31 7.55
C LEU A 688 82.01 12.90 8.29
N THR A 689 81.82 13.44 9.49
CA THR A 689 82.76 14.43 10.05
C THR A 689 84.02 13.89 10.75
N LYS A 690 84.37 12.61 10.61
CA LYS A 690 85.73 12.06 10.89
C LYS A 690 85.77 10.55 10.58
N LEU A 691 86.51 10.16 9.54
CA LEU A 691 86.92 8.76 9.38
C LEU A 691 87.83 8.37 10.56
N VAL A 692 87.57 7.20 11.15
CA VAL A 692 88.33 6.66 12.26
C VAL A 692 89.07 5.42 11.78
N SER A 693 90.41 5.43 11.83
CA SER A 693 91.21 4.24 11.56
C SER A 693 91.15 3.28 12.74
N SER A 694 90.71 2.05 12.52
CA SER A 694 90.72 0.96 13.51
C SER A 694 91.35 -0.29 12.91
N HIS A 695 92.04 -1.07 13.74
CA HIS A 695 92.61 -2.37 13.36
C HIS A 695 91.52 -3.33 12.85
N ASP A 696 90.32 -3.29 13.44
CA ASP A 696 89.19 -4.14 13.05
C ASP A 696 88.67 -3.81 11.64
N VAL A 697 88.70 -2.53 11.26
CA VAL A 697 88.28 -2.07 9.92
C VAL A 697 89.29 -2.53 8.87
N ALA A 698 90.58 -2.43 9.18
CA ALA A 698 91.64 -2.96 8.32
C ALA A 698 91.52 -4.50 8.17
N HIS A 699 91.18 -5.19 9.26
CA HIS A 699 90.90 -6.62 9.25
C HIS A 699 89.70 -6.97 8.34
N PHE A 700 88.55 -6.29 8.48
CA PHE A 700 87.40 -6.53 7.60
C PHE A 700 87.72 -6.32 6.13
N ASN A 701 88.44 -5.24 5.79
CA ASN A 701 88.86 -4.97 4.42
C ASN A 701 89.83 -6.04 3.89
N GLY A 702 90.76 -6.54 4.72
CA GLY A 702 91.62 -7.66 4.36
C GLY A 702 90.83 -8.93 4.09
N VAL A 703 89.91 -9.30 4.98
CA VAL A 703 89.09 -10.52 4.84
C VAL A 703 88.16 -10.45 3.63
N ILE A 704 87.43 -9.34 3.41
CA ILE A 704 86.48 -9.18 2.30
C ILE A 704 87.17 -9.22 0.93
N THR A 705 88.42 -8.75 0.84
CA THR A 705 89.22 -8.78 -0.38
C THR A 705 89.95 -10.11 -0.60
N SER A 706 89.97 -10.99 0.41
CA SER A 706 90.65 -12.28 0.35
C SER A 706 89.90 -13.32 -0.49
N GLN A 707 90.64 -14.12 -1.26
CA GLN A 707 90.08 -15.23 -2.02
C GLN A 707 89.44 -16.32 -1.12
N PRO A 708 90.05 -16.72 0.02
CA PRO A 708 89.47 -17.71 0.93
C PRO A 708 88.09 -17.32 1.46
N PHE A 709 87.83 -16.02 1.68
CA PHE A 709 86.53 -15.53 2.09
C PHE A 709 85.46 -15.68 1.00
N ALA A 710 85.78 -15.31 -0.25
CA ALA A 710 84.86 -15.49 -1.37
C ALA A 710 84.52 -16.97 -1.62
N ASP A 711 85.52 -17.85 -1.54
CA ASP A 711 85.32 -19.30 -1.66
C ASP A 711 84.54 -19.88 -0.48
N GLY A 712 84.82 -19.42 0.74
CA GLY A 712 84.06 -19.79 1.92
C GLY A 712 82.59 -19.39 1.81
N LEU A 713 82.30 -18.18 1.36
CA LEU A 713 80.94 -17.69 1.16
C LEU A 713 80.17 -18.50 0.10
N ARG A 714 80.81 -18.90 -1.00
CA ARG A 714 80.21 -19.81 -2.00
C ARG A 714 79.82 -21.15 -1.38
N LYS A 715 80.68 -21.71 -0.53
CA LYS A 715 80.43 -22.98 0.17
C LYS A 715 79.23 -22.87 1.12
N VAL A 716 79.16 -21.80 1.89
CA VAL A 716 78.05 -21.53 2.81
C VAL A 716 76.72 -21.48 2.07
N ILE A 717 76.65 -20.69 0.98
CA ILE A 717 75.43 -20.56 0.17
C ILE A 717 75.03 -21.90 -0.45
N THR A 718 76.01 -22.66 -0.97
CA THR A 718 75.76 -23.96 -1.61
C THR A 718 75.19 -24.98 -0.62
N VAL A 719 75.75 -25.06 0.59
CA VAL A 719 75.29 -25.98 1.65
C VAL A 719 73.90 -25.58 2.18
N GLN A 720 73.62 -24.28 2.31
CA GLN A 720 72.29 -23.81 2.75
C GLN A 720 71.20 -24.22 1.74
N GLN A 721 71.44 -24.03 0.44
CA GLN A 721 70.47 -24.40 -0.60
C GLN A 721 70.27 -25.92 -0.74
N GLN A 722 71.28 -26.73 -0.41
CA GLN A 722 71.15 -28.18 -0.35
C GLN A 722 70.19 -28.64 0.76
N LYS A 723 70.06 -27.87 1.86
CA LYS A 723 69.15 -28.16 2.98
C LYS A 723 67.71 -27.71 2.74
N GLU A 724 67.47 -26.68 1.91
CA GLU A 724 66.14 -26.07 1.70
C GLU A 724 65.23 -26.79 0.68
N MET A 725 65.74 -27.75 -0.10
CA MET A 725 64.99 -28.37 -1.23
C MET A 725 63.87 -29.35 -0.84
N SER A 726 63.40 -29.37 0.42
CA SER A 726 62.16 -30.06 0.78
C SER A 726 61.01 -29.05 0.93
N TYR A 727 60.15 -28.99 -0.09
CA TYR A 727 58.83 -28.33 -0.12
C TYR A 727 58.78 -26.78 -0.20
N ASP A 728 59.05 -26.22 -1.38
CA ASP A 728 58.28 -25.05 -1.90
C ASP A 728 58.32 -25.01 -3.45
N PRO A 729 57.21 -25.31 -4.17
CA PRO A 729 57.17 -25.30 -5.64
C PRO A 729 57.24 -23.91 -6.28
N PHE A 730 57.16 -22.82 -5.50
CA PHE A 730 57.11 -21.44 -6.00
C PHE A 730 58.21 -20.52 -5.41
N GLY A 731 59.20 -21.08 -4.71
CA GLY A 731 60.32 -20.35 -4.13
C GLY A 731 61.27 -19.73 -5.17
N PHE A 732 61.78 -18.53 -4.87
CA PHE A 732 62.75 -17.79 -5.68
C PHE A 732 64.05 -18.61 -5.86
N ARG A 733 64.37 -19.01 -7.10
CA ARG A 733 65.68 -19.58 -7.42
C ARG A 733 66.65 -18.43 -7.74
N PRO A 734 67.73 -18.23 -6.96
CA PRO A 734 68.72 -17.21 -7.28
C PRO A 734 69.45 -17.57 -8.58
N ASP A 735 69.68 -16.57 -9.42
CA ASP A 735 70.56 -16.71 -10.58
C ASP A 735 72.01 -16.85 -10.09
N PHE A 736 72.59 -18.03 -10.27
CA PHE A 736 73.93 -18.35 -9.77
C PHE A 736 75.03 -17.56 -10.47
N GLU A 737 74.82 -17.13 -11.72
CA GLU A 737 75.80 -16.32 -12.44
C GLU A 737 75.83 -14.89 -11.88
N ASP A 738 74.65 -14.29 -11.69
CA ASP A 738 74.51 -12.98 -11.03
C ASP A 738 75.01 -13.03 -9.58
N LEU A 739 74.71 -14.10 -8.84
CA LEU A 739 75.18 -14.27 -7.47
C LEU A 739 76.70 -14.41 -7.38
N ASN A 740 77.32 -15.20 -8.27
CA ASN A 740 78.78 -15.30 -8.34
C ASN A 740 79.40 -13.95 -8.68
N GLN A 741 78.78 -13.18 -9.57
CA GLN A 741 79.23 -11.83 -9.89
C GLN A 741 79.13 -10.90 -8.68
N ARG A 742 78.05 -10.98 -7.89
CA ARG A 742 77.90 -10.23 -6.63
C ARG A 742 78.94 -10.60 -5.58
N ILE A 743 79.26 -11.89 -5.41
CA ILE A 743 80.30 -12.38 -4.50
C ILE A 743 81.68 -11.84 -4.91
N VAL A 744 82.03 -11.91 -6.20
CA VAL A 744 83.29 -11.37 -6.72
C VAL A 744 83.36 -9.85 -6.54
N ASN A 745 82.23 -9.16 -6.73
CA ASN A 745 82.16 -7.72 -6.56
C ASN A 745 82.34 -7.27 -5.10
N LEU A 746 82.19 -8.14 -4.09
CA LEU A 746 82.44 -7.80 -2.68
C LEU A 746 83.86 -7.29 -2.44
N ALA A 747 84.85 -7.81 -3.16
CA ALA A 747 86.24 -7.34 -3.08
C ALA A 747 86.43 -5.88 -3.54
N THR A 748 85.42 -5.30 -4.20
CA THR A 748 85.43 -3.89 -4.61
C THR A 748 84.78 -2.95 -3.58
N PHE A 749 84.28 -3.50 -2.45
CA PHE A 749 83.70 -2.72 -1.37
C PHE A 749 84.72 -2.43 -0.27
N GLU A 750 84.67 -1.22 0.29
CA GLU A 750 85.52 -0.80 1.41
C GLU A 750 84.67 -0.55 2.67
N VAL A 751 85.01 -1.20 3.78
CA VAL A 751 84.47 -0.92 5.11
C VAL A 751 85.17 0.31 5.69
N LYS A 752 84.39 1.28 6.14
CA LYS A 752 84.85 2.55 6.75
C LYS A 752 84.18 2.76 8.09
N CYS A 753 84.94 3.24 9.07
CA CYS A 753 84.39 3.62 10.37
C CYS A 753 84.25 5.14 10.48
N VAL A 754 83.10 5.61 10.96
CA VAL A 754 82.78 7.03 11.18
C VAL A 754 82.39 7.28 12.63
N ALA A 755 82.66 8.50 13.13
CA ALA A 755 82.32 8.86 14.51
C ALA A 755 80.81 8.77 14.79
N GLU A 756 80.00 9.35 13.91
CA GLU A 756 78.53 9.34 13.95
C GLU A 756 78.00 9.06 12.54
N LEU A 757 76.89 8.33 12.44
CA LEU A 757 76.30 7.90 11.17
C LEU A 757 74.83 8.30 11.11
N HIS A 758 74.55 9.34 10.34
CA HIS A 758 73.20 9.85 10.13
C HIS A 758 72.68 9.38 8.78
N THR A 759 71.63 8.56 8.80
CA THR A 759 70.94 8.10 7.59
C THR A 759 69.48 8.49 7.63
N ARG A 760 68.94 8.76 6.44
CA ARG A 760 67.55 9.12 6.23
C ARG A 760 66.88 8.08 5.34
N PHE A 761 65.60 7.81 5.58
CA PHE A 761 64.80 6.96 4.72
C PHE A 761 64.02 7.84 3.74
N ILE A 762 64.22 7.62 2.45
CA ILE A 762 63.51 8.32 1.39
C ILE A 762 62.53 7.35 0.72
N ALA A 763 61.25 7.66 0.76
CA ALA A 763 60.22 6.94 0.01
C ALA A 763 60.05 7.59 -1.38
N SER A 764 60.25 6.81 -2.44
CA SER A 764 60.11 7.22 -3.84
C SER A 764 58.84 6.64 -4.46
N LEU A 765 57.78 7.43 -4.52
CA LEU A 765 56.50 7.03 -5.12
C LEU A 765 56.45 7.43 -6.60
N GLY A 766 55.91 6.56 -7.46
CA GLY A 766 55.86 6.78 -8.90
C GLY A 766 54.73 7.72 -9.39
N PHE A 767 53.64 7.85 -8.62
CA PHE A 767 52.41 8.52 -9.08
C PHE A 767 51.67 9.28 -7.95
N PRO A 768 51.77 10.62 -7.89
CA PRO A 768 52.71 11.47 -8.62
C PRO A 768 54.15 11.18 -8.19
N SER A 769 55.12 11.42 -9.07
CA SER A 769 56.54 11.25 -8.74
C SER A 769 56.92 12.16 -7.57
N ARG A 770 57.08 11.58 -6.37
CA ARG A 770 57.38 12.31 -5.14
C ARG A 770 58.43 11.54 -4.35
N LYS A 771 59.43 12.28 -3.83
CA LYS A 771 60.36 11.79 -2.82
C LYS A 771 59.96 12.36 -1.47
N LEU A 772 59.77 11.50 -0.50
CA LEU A 772 59.35 11.82 0.86
C LEU A 772 60.44 11.42 1.82
N ASP A 773 60.85 12.32 2.72
CA ASP A 773 61.66 11.92 3.86
C ASP A 773 60.74 11.28 4.91
N VAL A 774 60.87 9.97 5.08
CA VAL A 774 60.09 9.15 6.02
C VAL A 774 60.95 8.77 7.22
N THR A 775 61.95 9.56 7.58
CA THR A 775 62.80 9.32 8.75
C THR A 775 62.07 9.72 10.03
N LYS A 776 62.02 8.83 11.03
CA LYS A 776 61.45 9.18 12.34
C LYS A 776 62.29 10.25 13.03
N THR A 777 61.63 11.26 13.61
CA THR A 777 62.27 12.32 14.41
C THR A 777 63.04 11.81 15.62
N ALA A 778 62.68 10.63 16.15
CA ALA A 778 63.31 9.98 17.30
C ALA A 778 64.32 8.88 16.90
N ARG A 779 64.74 8.79 15.63
CA ARG A 779 65.67 7.76 15.18
C ARG A 779 67.04 7.96 15.85
N GLN A 780 67.53 6.93 16.56
CA GLN A 780 68.92 6.85 17.02
C GLN A 780 69.86 6.69 15.82
N ASP A 781 71.09 7.22 15.90
CA ASP A 781 72.04 7.13 14.79
C ASP A 781 72.18 5.69 14.28
N SER A 782 72.32 5.54 12.97
CA SER A 782 72.44 4.21 12.39
C SER A 782 73.77 3.58 12.82
N LEU A 783 73.77 2.27 13.06
CA LEU A 783 74.99 1.56 13.45
C LEU A 783 75.83 1.15 12.24
N CYS A 784 75.19 0.92 11.10
CA CYS A 784 75.82 0.65 9.81
C CYS A 784 74.99 1.21 8.64
N PHE A 785 75.64 1.51 7.52
CA PHE A 785 75.00 1.94 6.27
C PHE A 785 75.77 1.38 5.07
N LEU A 786 75.04 0.95 4.03
CA LEU A 786 75.61 0.43 2.80
C LEU A 786 75.43 1.44 1.66
N ASP A 787 76.51 2.09 1.25
CA ASP A 787 76.55 2.99 0.09
C ASP A 787 76.96 2.19 -1.15
N GLN A 788 75.97 1.58 -1.82
CA GLN A 788 76.21 0.80 -3.03
C GLN A 788 76.83 1.63 -4.18
N PRO A 789 76.40 2.88 -4.47
CA PRO A 789 77.01 3.71 -5.51
C PRO A 789 78.50 3.98 -5.31
N LYS A 790 78.92 4.25 -4.07
CA LYS A 790 80.34 4.47 -3.74
C LYS A 790 81.11 3.18 -3.45
N LYS A 791 80.40 2.05 -3.33
CA LYS A 791 80.94 0.76 -2.90
C LYS A 791 81.58 0.82 -1.51
N GLU A 792 80.88 1.42 -0.55
CA GLU A 792 81.39 1.63 0.81
C GLU A 792 80.40 1.11 1.85
N ILE A 793 80.92 0.45 2.90
CA ILE A 793 80.16 0.01 4.07
C ILE A 793 80.58 0.88 5.25
N TYR A 794 79.69 1.72 5.75
CA TYR A 794 79.97 2.58 6.90
C TYR A 794 79.53 1.90 8.20
N ILE A 795 80.36 1.93 9.23
CA ILE A 795 80.03 1.51 10.60
C ILE A 795 80.31 2.64 11.61
N ALA A 796 79.46 2.77 12.63
CA ALA A 796 79.63 3.79 13.66
C ALA A 796 80.69 3.39 14.69
N LYS A 797 81.56 4.31 15.12
CA LYS A 797 82.69 4.04 16.04
C LYS A 797 82.27 3.31 17.33
N ARG A 798 81.11 3.66 17.89
CA ARG A 798 80.55 3.02 19.09
C ARG A 798 80.34 1.49 18.98
N THR A 799 80.28 0.96 17.76
CA THR A 799 80.14 -0.49 17.50
C THR A 799 81.47 -1.24 17.64
N LEU A 800 82.60 -0.53 17.58
CA LEU A 800 83.95 -1.07 17.82
C LEU A 800 84.29 -1.09 19.31
N ASP A 801 83.79 -0.10 20.07
CA ASP A 801 84.03 0.05 21.51
C ASP A 801 83.07 -0.81 22.38
N ALA A 802 82.11 -1.48 21.74
CA ALA A 802 81.05 -2.30 22.35
C ALA A 802 81.59 -3.60 22.99
N ARG A 803 82.21 -3.50 24.18
CA ARG A 803 82.59 -4.66 25.02
C ARG A 803 81.50 -5.11 26.01
N SER A 804 80.33 -4.46 26.02
CA SER A 804 79.21 -4.76 26.92
C SER A 804 78.06 -5.52 26.22
N GLY A 805 77.38 -6.40 26.96
CA GLY A 805 76.41 -7.39 26.44
C GLY A 805 75.10 -6.86 25.83
N THR A 806 74.96 -5.54 25.62
CA THR A 806 73.76 -4.91 25.04
C THR A 806 74.01 -4.17 23.72
N ALA A 807 75.23 -4.16 23.20
CA ALA A 807 75.57 -3.50 21.92
C ALA A 807 75.93 -4.52 20.82
N MET A 808 75.49 -4.26 19.58
CA MET A 808 75.79 -5.12 18.43
C MET A 808 77.26 -5.00 18.01
N ARG A 809 77.89 -6.14 17.70
CA ARG A 809 79.29 -6.21 17.28
C ARG A 809 79.44 -5.69 15.85
N ALA A 810 80.57 -5.05 15.56
CA ALA A 810 80.91 -4.58 14.21
C ALA A 810 80.92 -5.73 13.17
N THR A 811 81.40 -6.93 13.55
CA THR A 811 81.39 -8.15 12.73
C THR A 811 79.98 -8.50 12.23
N GLN A 812 78.99 -8.46 13.13
CA GLN A 812 77.60 -8.77 12.85
C GLN A 812 76.95 -7.74 11.91
N LEU A 813 77.31 -6.46 12.06
CA LEU A 813 76.79 -5.39 11.21
C LEU A 813 77.37 -5.45 9.79
N VAL A 814 78.68 -5.72 9.67
CA VAL A 814 79.34 -5.93 8.37
C VAL A 814 78.79 -7.19 7.68
N ALA A 815 78.60 -8.29 8.42
CA ALA A 815 77.96 -9.50 7.91
C ALA A 815 76.55 -9.20 7.35
N ARG A 816 75.77 -8.38 8.06
CA ARG A 816 74.44 -7.96 7.63
C ARG A 816 74.48 -7.16 6.32
N CYS A 817 75.41 -6.20 6.18
CA CYS A 817 75.57 -5.43 4.94
C CYS A 817 76.03 -6.31 3.76
N ILE A 818 76.91 -7.28 4.01
CA ILE A 818 77.34 -8.24 2.97
C ILE A 818 76.17 -9.13 2.55
N ASN A 819 75.38 -9.64 3.50
CA ASN A 819 74.20 -10.43 3.15
C ASN A 819 73.19 -9.61 2.33
N GLN A 820 73.04 -8.31 2.62
CA GLN A 820 72.22 -7.39 1.79
C GLN A 820 72.75 -7.25 0.36
N LEU A 821 74.08 -7.14 0.16
CA LEU A 821 74.70 -7.10 -1.18
C LEU A 821 74.46 -8.40 -1.97
N LEU A 822 74.39 -9.53 -1.29
CA LEU A 822 74.07 -10.83 -1.89
C LEU A 822 72.57 -11.00 -2.20
N GLY A 823 71.72 -10.02 -1.88
CA GLY A 823 70.28 -10.12 -2.05
C GLY A 823 69.54 -10.82 -0.90
N GLY A 824 70.16 -10.93 0.27
CA GLY A 824 69.55 -11.51 1.48
C GLY A 824 69.44 -13.04 1.45
N ILE A 825 70.30 -13.71 0.69
CA ILE A 825 70.21 -15.16 0.43
C ILE A 825 70.57 -16.00 1.66
N LEU A 826 71.41 -15.48 2.55
CA LEU A 826 71.78 -16.22 3.77
C LEU A 826 70.66 -16.11 4.81
N GLN A 827 70.10 -17.25 5.21
CA GLN A 827 69.07 -17.34 6.24
C GLN A 827 69.63 -17.06 7.65
N ASP A 828 70.88 -17.47 7.89
CA ASP A 828 71.61 -17.20 9.13
C ASP A 828 72.94 -16.48 8.84
N GLY A 829 73.11 -15.30 9.43
CA GLY A 829 74.32 -14.48 9.32
C GLY A 829 75.45 -14.89 10.27
N SER A 830 75.22 -15.83 11.20
CA SER A 830 76.20 -16.25 12.21
C SER A 830 77.46 -16.88 11.60
N VAL A 831 77.31 -17.63 10.51
CA VAL A 831 78.41 -18.22 9.76
C VAL A 831 79.24 -17.12 9.11
N LEU A 832 78.59 -16.14 8.49
CA LEU A 832 79.25 -15.00 7.89
C LEU A 832 79.96 -14.12 8.93
N GLU A 833 79.36 -13.95 10.11
CA GLU A 833 79.99 -13.28 11.25
C GLU A 833 81.25 -14.02 11.72
N SER A 834 81.21 -15.35 11.77
CA SER A 834 82.37 -16.19 12.13
C SER A 834 83.49 -16.06 11.10
N LEU A 835 83.15 -16.06 9.81
CA LEU A 835 84.12 -15.85 8.72
C LEU A 835 84.78 -14.46 8.80
N LEU A 836 84.04 -13.42 9.18
CA LEU A 836 84.57 -12.06 9.33
C LEU A 836 85.38 -11.86 10.62
N SER A 837 85.27 -12.78 11.58
CA SER A 837 85.95 -12.70 12.88
C SER A 837 87.32 -13.40 12.88
N CYS A 838 87.63 -14.18 11.85
CA CYS A 838 88.85 -14.98 11.73
C CYS A 838 89.81 -14.39 10.69
N ASN A 839 91.10 -14.72 10.81
CA ASN A 839 92.10 -14.32 9.82
C ASN A 839 91.83 -15.03 8.49
N GLU A 840 92.23 -14.42 7.37
CA GLU A 840 92.02 -14.96 6.01
C GLU A 840 92.55 -16.39 5.81
N SER A 841 93.63 -16.76 6.51
CA SER A 841 94.25 -18.09 6.47
C SER A 841 93.48 -19.17 7.24
N GLU A 842 92.65 -18.78 8.21
CA GLU A 842 91.93 -19.67 9.13
C GLU A 842 90.51 -19.98 8.65
N ILE A 843 90.03 -19.27 7.62
CA ILE A 843 88.69 -19.46 7.03
C ILE A 843 88.40 -20.92 6.65
N PRO A 844 89.32 -21.66 5.99
CA PRO A 844 89.07 -23.06 5.64
C PRO A 844 88.89 -23.98 6.86
N GLU A 845 89.67 -23.75 7.93
CA GLU A 845 89.56 -24.51 9.19
C GLU A 845 88.26 -24.17 9.93
N MET A 846 87.83 -22.91 9.88
CA MET A 846 86.56 -22.46 10.46
C MET A 846 85.34 -23.08 9.78
N LEU A 847 85.34 -23.19 8.45
CA LEU A 847 84.27 -23.88 7.72
C LEU A 847 84.18 -25.36 8.10
N GLN A 848 85.31 -26.02 8.37
CA GLN A 848 85.34 -27.40 8.86
C GLN A 848 84.78 -27.52 10.28
N LEU A 849 85.12 -26.57 11.17
CA LEU A 849 84.62 -26.53 12.55
C LEU A 849 83.11 -26.22 12.65
N LEU A 850 82.54 -25.55 11.63
CA LEU A 850 81.11 -25.27 11.51
C LEU A 850 80.32 -26.36 10.74
N ASP A 851 80.95 -27.51 10.44
CA ASP A 851 80.38 -28.61 9.65
C ASP A 851 79.92 -28.19 8.23
N ILE A 852 80.56 -27.18 7.63
CA ILE A 852 80.26 -26.69 6.27
C ILE A 852 81.23 -27.34 5.29
N CYS A 853 80.89 -28.57 4.88
CA CYS A 853 81.64 -29.33 3.88
C CYS A 853 80.88 -29.37 2.55
N GLU A 854 81.61 -29.21 1.43
CA GLU A 854 81.08 -29.52 0.10
C GLU A 854 80.97 -31.04 -0.04
N ASP A 855 79.79 -31.57 -0.35
CA ASP A 855 79.64 -32.98 -0.73
C ASP A 855 80.07 -33.16 -2.21
N PRO A 856 81.20 -33.83 -2.50
CA PRO A 856 81.67 -34.03 -3.87
C PRO A 856 80.77 -34.97 -4.69
N VAL A 857 79.86 -35.73 -4.05
CA VAL A 857 78.98 -36.69 -4.73
C VAL A 857 77.83 -36.00 -5.47
N LEU A 858 77.31 -34.88 -4.96
CA LEU A 858 76.20 -34.12 -5.56
C LEU A 858 76.59 -33.30 -6.81
N ILE A 859 77.89 -33.08 -7.03
CA ILE A 859 78.42 -32.42 -8.24
C ILE A 859 78.35 -33.36 -9.46
N VAL A 860 78.55 -34.67 -9.23
CA VAL A 860 78.59 -35.67 -10.30
C VAL A 860 77.18 -36.02 -10.82
N GLU A 861 76.15 -35.97 -9.96
CA GLU A 861 74.77 -36.22 -10.40
C GLU A 861 74.11 -35.03 -11.11
N LYS A 862 74.46 -33.78 -10.76
CA LYS A 862 73.89 -32.60 -11.43
C LYS A 862 74.53 -32.27 -12.80
N LEU A 863 75.75 -32.73 -13.06
CA LEU A 863 76.40 -32.60 -14.39
C LEU A 863 75.92 -33.64 -15.42
N ARG A 864 75.19 -34.69 -15.01
CA ARG A 864 74.56 -35.66 -15.94
C ARG A 864 73.19 -35.22 -16.47
N GLY A 865 72.57 -34.19 -15.88
CA GLY A 865 71.19 -33.78 -16.20
C GLY A 865 71.02 -32.60 -17.16
N GLN A 866 72.11 -31.97 -17.62
CA GLN A 866 72.06 -30.81 -18.53
C GLN A 866 72.99 -31.00 -19.71
N LEU A 867 72.68 -31.93 -20.61
CA LEU A 867 73.30 -32.01 -21.93
C LEU A 867 72.46 -32.86 -22.90
N VAL A 868 71.27 -32.41 -23.27
CA VAL A 868 70.72 -32.66 -24.62
C VAL A 868 69.83 -31.47 -25.05
N VAL A 869 70.25 -30.88 -26.16
CA VAL A 869 69.65 -29.80 -26.94
C VAL A 869 68.34 -30.26 -27.60
N ALA A 870 67.35 -29.37 -27.73
CA ALA A 870 66.27 -29.55 -28.72
C ALA A 870 66.01 -28.25 -29.49
N ILE A 871 66.68 -28.17 -30.63
CA ILE A 871 66.37 -27.35 -31.80
C ILE A 871 65.07 -27.89 -32.42
N THR A 872 64.13 -27.03 -32.79
CA THR A 872 63.05 -27.35 -33.75
C THR A 872 63.64 -27.30 -35.18
N PRO A 873 63.23 -28.16 -36.14
CA PRO A 873 62.00 -27.87 -36.89
C PRO A 873 61.28 -29.08 -37.56
N GLU A 874 60.04 -28.80 -38.00
CA GLU A 874 59.40 -29.17 -39.28
C GLU A 874 59.13 -30.64 -39.72
N THR A 875 57.82 -30.94 -39.76
CA THR A 875 57.00 -31.49 -40.86
C THR A 875 57.23 -32.88 -41.49
N GLN A 876 56.10 -33.62 -41.46
CA GLN A 876 55.44 -34.45 -42.50
C GLN A 876 55.57 -35.99 -42.51
N THR A 877 54.40 -36.58 -42.81
CA THR A 877 54.04 -37.98 -43.12
C THR A 877 54.00 -38.96 -41.93
N SER A 878 53.07 -39.90 -41.80
CA SER A 878 51.70 -40.14 -42.27
C SER A 878 51.19 -41.39 -41.51
N GLU A 879 49.87 -41.54 -41.46
CA GLU A 879 49.10 -42.79 -41.23
C GLU A 879 48.86 -43.31 -39.79
N ASP A 880 47.56 -43.20 -39.43
CA ASP A 880 46.69 -44.19 -38.79
C ASP A 880 47.01 -44.73 -37.38
N ALA A 881 46.26 -44.21 -36.41
CA ALA A 881 45.42 -45.05 -35.54
C ALA A 881 44.40 -44.18 -34.77
N THR A 882 43.12 -44.43 -35.06
CA THR A 882 41.94 -43.91 -34.36
C THR A 882 41.98 -44.21 -32.85
N GLY A 883 41.69 -43.21 -32.01
CA GLY A 883 41.55 -43.40 -30.57
C GLY A 883 41.20 -42.13 -29.79
N SER A 884 39.96 -41.65 -29.94
CA SER A 884 39.35 -40.67 -29.04
C SER A 884 39.08 -41.31 -27.67
N SER A 885 39.57 -40.71 -26.58
CA SER A 885 39.05 -40.94 -25.23
C SER A 885 38.62 -39.60 -24.63
N SER A 886 37.37 -39.26 -24.95
CA SER A 886 36.58 -38.22 -24.33
C SER A 886 36.38 -38.47 -22.83
N ALA A 887 36.25 -37.36 -22.11
CA ALA A 887 35.87 -37.22 -20.72
C ALA A 887 34.71 -38.13 -20.30
N MET A 888 34.82 -38.65 -19.08
CA MET A 888 33.80 -39.43 -18.37
C MET A 888 32.50 -38.63 -18.23
N ALA A 889 31.50 -38.98 -19.04
CA ALA A 889 30.10 -38.65 -18.81
C ALA A 889 29.46 -39.76 -17.97
N LEU A 890 28.83 -39.39 -16.85
CA LEU A 890 28.00 -40.28 -16.03
C LEU A 890 26.68 -40.57 -16.76
N ALA A 891 26.31 -41.85 -16.77
CA ALA A 891 25.26 -42.48 -17.57
C ALA A 891 23.82 -42.09 -17.18
N PRO A 892 22.83 -42.25 -18.08
CA PRO A 892 21.43 -41.95 -17.81
C PRO A 892 20.74 -43.05 -16.99
N VAL A 893 19.84 -42.62 -16.12
CA VAL A 893 18.96 -43.45 -15.29
C VAL A 893 17.99 -44.21 -16.20
N VAL A 894 18.00 -45.56 -16.12
CA VAL A 894 17.06 -46.44 -16.82
C VAL A 894 15.72 -46.43 -16.07
N SER A 895 14.64 -46.09 -16.77
CA SER A 895 13.29 -46.05 -16.20
C SER A 895 12.77 -47.45 -15.83
N THR A 896 12.30 -47.59 -14.59
CA THR A 896 11.76 -48.82 -13.98
C THR A 896 10.52 -49.42 -14.66
N VAL A 897 9.92 -48.72 -15.63
CA VAL A 897 8.74 -49.17 -16.37
C VAL A 897 9.06 -50.30 -17.37
N ASN A 898 10.32 -50.45 -17.81
CA ASN A 898 10.71 -51.41 -18.85
C ASN A 898 11.14 -52.80 -18.32
N VAL A 899 11.39 -52.94 -17.02
CA VAL A 899 11.78 -54.24 -16.44
C VAL A 899 10.54 -55.10 -16.14
N LEU A 900 9.44 -54.48 -15.74
CA LEU A 900 8.18 -55.15 -15.41
C LEU A 900 7.49 -55.79 -16.62
N SER A 901 7.49 -55.15 -17.80
CA SER A 901 6.90 -55.77 -19.00
C SER A 901 7.75 -56.92 -19.53
N ALA A 902 9.08 -56.81 -19.43
CA ALA A 902 10.02 -57.86 -19.85
C ALA A 902 9.93 -59.11 -18.96
N VAL A 903 9.78 -58.93 -17.64
CA VAL A 903 9.63 -60.04 -16.69
C VAL A 903 8.25 -60.70 -16.84
N ASN A 904 7.19 -59.93 -17.06
CA ASN A 904 5.84 -60.48 -17.24
C ASN A 904 5.68 -61.22 -18.60
N ASP A 905 6.36 -60.77 -19.66
CA ASP A 905 6.40 -61.45 -20.96
C ASP A 905 7.25 -62.74 -20.92
N LEU A 906 8.28 -62.80 -20.07
CA LEU A 906 9.09 -64.01 -19.89
C LEU A 906 8.37 -65.08 -19.05
N LEU A 907 7.66 -64.66 -18.00
CA LEU A 907 6.94 -65.56 -17.09
C LEU A 907 5.67 -66.15 -17.73
N SER A 908 4.95 -65.35 -18.54
CA SER A 908 3.80 -65.81 -19.31
C SER A 908 4.18 -66.80 -20.42
N ARG A 909 5.37 -66.68 -21.03
CA ARG A 909 5.91 -67.65 -22.00
C ARG A 909 6.36 -68.96 -21.39
N LEU A 910 6.69 -68.98 -20.11
CA LEU A 910 7.13 -70.18 -19.38
C LEU A 910 5.96 -70.92 -18.70
N ASN A 911 4.72 -70.41 -18.80
CA ASN A 911 3.51 -70.98 -18.20
C ASN A 911 3.62 -71.22 -16.68
N VAL A 912 4.36 -70.34 -16.00
CA VAL A 912 4.55 -70.37 -14.54
C VAL A 912 3.76 -69.21 -13.93
N SER A 913 2.76 -69.53 -13.13
CA SER A 913 2.09 -68.58 -12.23
C SER A 913 3.00 -68.33 -11.04
N LEU A 914 3.22 -67.06 -10.68
CA LEU A 914 3.80 -66.73 -9.38
C LEU A 914 2.79 -67.18 -8.30
N ASP A 915 3.24 -67.90 -7.28
CA ASP A 915 2.41 -68.22 -6.12
C ASP A 915 2.03 -66.90 -5.42
N THR A 916 0.82 -66.83 -4.87
CA THR A 916 0.27 -65.65 -4.16
C THR A 916 1.21 -65.08 -3.10
N SER A 917 2.08 -65.91 -2.51
CA SER A 917 3.08 -65.50 -1.52
C SER A 917 4.21 -64.61 -2.07
N VAL A 918 4.58 -64.76 -3.34
CA VAL A 918 5.63 -63.96 -3.99
C VAL A 918 5.08 -62.61 -4.43
N GLU A 919 3.82 -62.58 -4.89
CA GLU A 919 3.10 -61.33 -5.19
C GLU A 919 2.93 -60.48 -3.93
N ASP A 920 2.56 -61.09 -2.80
CA ASP A 920 2.47 -60.41 -1.50
C ASP A 920 3.84 -59.89 -1.02
N LEU A 921 4.92 -60.66 -1.20
CA LEU A 921 6.28 -60.22 -0.85
C LEU A 921 6.74 -59.05 -1.70
N MET A 922 6.41 -59.05 -3.00
CA MET A 922 6.74 -57.96 -3.91
C MET A 922 5.93 -56.70 -3.61
N ALA A 923 4.66 -56.85 -3.25
CA ALA A 923 3.81 -55.75 -2.79
C ALA A 923 4.35 -55.12 -1.50
N GLU A 924 4.79 -55.95 -0.54
CA GLU A 924 5.38 -55.44 0.71
C GLU A 924 6.76 -54.81 0.48
N ASN A 925 7.57 -55.34 -0.45
CA ASN A 925 8.86 -54.73 -0.80
C ASN A 925 8.67 -53.32 -1.40
N LEU A 926 7.68 -53.17 -2.30
CA LEU A 926 7.33 -51.86 -2.88
C LEU A 926 6.80 -50.89 -1.81
N ARG A 927 6.04 -51.40 -0.84
CA ARG A 927 5.53 -50.63 0.30
C ARG A 927 6.66 -50.18 1.22
N LEU A 928 7.65 -51.05 1.48
CA LEU A 928 8.83 -50.74 2.27
C LEU A 928 9.73 -49.72 1.57
N GLN A 929 9.90 -49.81 0.25
CA GLN A 929 10.63 -48.81 -0.55
C GLN A 929 9.98 -47.43 -0.46
N ARG A 930 8.66 -47.33 -0.61
CA ARG A 930 7.95 -46.04 -0.41
C ARG A 930 8.07 -45.50 1.01
N ARG A 931 8.03 -46.37 2.03
CA ARG A 931 8.24 -45.97 3.43
C ARG A 931 9.67 -45.48 3.67
N LEU A 932 10.66 -46.08 3.02
CA LEU A 932 12.05 -45.65 3.09
C LEU A 932 12.23 -44.28 2.44
N GLU A 933 11.68 -44.05 1.24
CA GLU A 933 11.71 -42.75 0.57
C GLU A 933 11.08 -41.65 1.44
N LEU A 934 9.88 -41.90 2.00
CA LEU A 934 9.22 -40.94 2.90
C LEU A 934 10.02 -40.68 4.18
N ALA A 935 10.67 -41.70 4.74
CA ALA A 935 11.53 -41.54 5.90
C ALA A 935 12.81 -40.78 5.58
N GLU A 936 13.41 -40.99 4.41
CA GLU A 936 14.58 -40.26 3.94
C GLU A 936 14.26 -38.80 3.61
N ASP A 937 13.10 -38.52 3.02
CA ASP A 937 12.58 -37.17 2.82
C ASP A 937 12.34 -36.47 4.17
N GLY A 938 11.72 -37.17 5.12
CA GLY A 938 11.52 -36.67 6.49
C GLY A 938 12.84 -36.39 7.22
N ARG A 939 13.84 -37.27 7.07
CA ARG A 939 15.19 -37.08 7.62
C ARG A 939 15.91 -35.89 6.98
N ARG A 940 15.78 -35.71 5.66
CA ARG A 940 16.33 -34.55 4.94
C ARG A 940 15.68 -33.24 5.40
N ALA A 941 14.36 -33.20 5.55
CA ALA A 941 13.63 -32.04 6.06
C ALA A 941 14.02 -31.69 7.51
N ALA A 942 14.14 -32.71 8.38
CA ALA A 942 14.58 -32.52 9.76
C ALA A 942 16.03 -32.01 9.85
N ALA A 943 16.94 -32.52 9.01
CA ALA A 943 18.32 -32.03 8.94
C ALA A 943 18.37 -30.55 8.52
N GLN A 944 17.56 -30.15 7.51
CA GLN A 944 17.47 -28.75 7.09
C GLN A 944 16.91 -27.83 8.19
N GLN A 945 15.94 -28.30 8.99
CA GLN A 945 15.43 -27.56 10.14
C GLN A 945 16.49 -27.42 11.25
N ILE A 946 17.24 -28.47 11.55
CA ILE A 946 18.35 -28.43 12.53
C ILE A 946 19.43 -27.43 12.07
N ASP A 947 19.81 -27.45 10.79
CA ASP A 947 20.79 -26.50 10.23
C ASP A 947 20.28 -25.05 10.21
N ALA A 948 18.96 -24.84 10.07
CA ALA A 948 18.36 -23.51 10.20
C ALA A 948 18.44 -23.00 11.65
N VAL A 949 18.07 -23.84 12.62
CA VAL A 949 18.13 -23.51 14.05
C VAL A 949 19.56 -23.31 14.54
N LEU A 950 20.53 -24.10 14.05
CA LEU A 950 21.95 -23.94 14.39
C LEU A 950 22.52 -22.63 13.85
N ARG A 951 22.09 -22.20 12.66
CA ARG A 951 22.48 -20.89 12.10
C ARG A 951 21.87 -19.75 12.91
N GLU A 952 20.57 -19.82 13.21
CA GLU A 952 19.90 -18.82 14.05
C GLU A 952 20.55 -18.72 15.45
N LYS A 953 20.90 -19.85 16.07
CA LYS A 953 21.65 -19.88 17.33
C LYS A 953 23.02 -19.21 17.20
N LYS A 954 23.74 -19.46 16.11
CA LYS A 954 25.06 -18.86 15.86
C LYS A 954 24.95 -17.35 15.64
N ASP A 955 23.98 -16.90 14.85
CA ASP A 955 23.72 -15.48 14.60
C ASP A 955 23.36 -14.74 15.89
N ILE A 956 22.54 -15.37 16.76
CA ILE A 956 22.27 -14.85 18.10
C ILE A 956 23.56 -14.82 18.92
N GLN A 957 24.35 -15.89 18.97
CA GLN A 957 25.60 -15.92 19.76
C GLN A 957 26.63 -14.88 19.32
N ASP A 958 26.76 -14.66 18.02
CA ASP A 958 27.66 -13.68 17.41
C ASP A 958 27.20 -12.25 17.68
N SER A 959 25.87 -11.99 17.71
CA SER A 959 25.30 -10.69 18.09
C SER A 959 25.58 -10.27 19.54
N LEU A 960 25.92 -11.24 20.41
CA LEU A 960 26.24 -10.99 21.82
C LEU A 960 27.75 -10.76 22.06
N VAL A 961 28.57 -10.83 21.01
CA VAL A 961 30.01 -10.54 21.08
C VAL A 961 30.25 -9.07 20.76
N CYS A 962 31.16 -8.44 21.49
CA CYS A 962 31.44 -7.03 21.35
C CYS A 962 32.03 -6.72 19.97
N ALA A 963 31.35 -5.85 19.23
CA ALA A 963 31.76 -5.40 17.90
C ALA A 963 33.09 -4.63 17.86
N VAL A 964 33.73 -4.32 19.00
CA VAL A 964 35.02 -3.62 19.05
C VAL A 964 36.18 -4.59 19.24
N CYS A 965 36.11 -5.50 20.22
CA CYS A 965 37.19 -6.46 20.48
C CYS A 965 36.96 -7.84 19.84
N LEU A 966 35.73 -8.14 19.41
CA LEU A 966 35.32 -9.43 18.85
C LEU A 966 35.56 -10.64 19.76
N GLU A 967 35.77 -10.39 21.05
CA GLU A 967 36.20 -11.41 22.01
C GLU A 967 35.28 -11.43 23.23
N ASN A 968 35.02 -10.26 23.84
CA ASN A 968 34.23 -10.16 25.05
C ASN A 968 32.72 -10.07 24.75
N LYS A 969 31.88 -10.64 25.63
CA LYS A 969 30.44 -10.46 25.58
C LYS A 969 30.03 -9.01 25.90
N VAL A 970 28.98 -8.52 25.24
CA VAL A 970 28.46 -7.17 25.47
C VAL A 970 27.70 -7.10 26.78
N ASN A 971 27.92 -6.03 27.56
CA ASN A 971 27.31 -5.83 28.88
C ASN A 971 27.05 -4.35 29.22
N ARG A 972 27.30 -3.44 28.26
CA ARG A 972 27.01 -2.01 28.39
C ARG A 972 26.27 -1.50 27.17
N VAL A 973 25.31 -0.62 27.38
CA VAL A 973 24.56 0.11 26.34
C VAL A 973 24.95 1.58 26.34
N LEU A 974 25.14 2.17 25.16
CA LEU A 974 25.46 3.59 24.99
C LEU A 974 24.18 4.43 24.87
N ILE A 975 24.10 5.53 25.61
CA ILE A 975 22.95 6.45 25.64
C ILE A 975 23.30 7.70 24.83
N PRO A 976 22.38 8.22 23.99
CA PRO A 976 21.01 7.75 23.74
C PRO A 976 20.87 6.67 22.64
N CYS A 977 21.96 6.31 21.97
CA CYS A 977 21.88 5.54 20.71
C CYS A 977 21.54 4.05 20.83
N GLY A 978 21.51 3.48 22.03
CA GLY A 978 21.13 2.08 22.27
C GLY A 978 22.15 1.01 21.86
N HIS A 979 23.31 1.37 21.31
CA HIS A 979 24.31 0.39 20.85
C HIS A 979 25.06 -0.26 22.01
N ILE A 980 25.29 -1.57 21.93
CA ILE A 980 25.84 -2.39 23.01
C ILE A 980 27.29 -2.84 22.76
N TYR A 981 28.12 -2.81 23.79
CA TYR A 981 29.54 -3.17 23.77
C TYR A 981 29.96 -3.83 25.08
N CYS A 982 31.17 -4.40 25.15
CA CYS A 982 31.75 -4.81 26.42
C CYS A 982 32.26 -3.60 27.20
N GLY A 983 32.28 -3.72 28.53
CA GLY A 983 32.68 -2.65 29.44
C GLY A 983 34.08 -2.10 29.17
N MET A 984 35.03 -2.99 28.86
CA MET A 984 36.41 -2.62 28.55
C MET A 984 36.49 -1.73 27.31
N CYS A 985 35.76 -2.07 26.25
CA CYS A 985 35.77 -1.27 25.02
C CYS A 985 35.09 0.08 25.23
N VAL A 986 33.98 0.16 25.98
CA VAL A 986 33.31 1.43 26.29
C VAL A 986 34.22 2.40 27.04
N GLU A 987 35.07 1.89 27.93
CA GLU A 987 36.02 2.69 28.71
C GLU A 987 37.20 3.22 27.87
N GLN A 988 37.56 2.50 26.79
CA GLN A 988 38.64 2.86 25.88
C GLN A 988 38.20 3.62 24.62
N LEU A 989 36.89 3.87 24.45
CA LEU A 989 36.41 4.63 23.30
C LEU A 989 36.99 6.06 23.30
N PRO A 990 37.52 6.54 22.16
CA PRO A 990 37.89 7.95 22.00
C PRO A 990 36.61 8.79 22.05
N ARG A 991 36.30 9.33 23.23
CA ARG A 991 35.05 10.06 23.48
C ARG A 991 34.98 11.32 22.58
N PRO A 992 33.79 11.68 22.04
CA PRO A 992 32.47 11.28 22.56
C PRO A 992 31.51 10.71 21.49
N SER A 993 31.91 9.76 20.62
CA SER A 993 31.01 9.25 19.56
C SER A 993 30.89 7.72 19.55
N CYS A 994 29.67 7.21 19.28
CA CYS A 994 29.38 5.79 19.14
C CYS A 994 30.04 5.22 17.86
N PRO A 995 30.78 4.10 17.91
CA PRO A 995 31.40 3.48 16.74
C PRO A 995 30.46 3.07 15.60
N ILE A 996 29.19 2.77 15.91
CA ILE A 996 28.22 2.27 14.91
C ILE A 996 27.45 3.42 14.26
N CYS A 997 26.83 4.30 15.06
CA CYS A 997 25.95 5.36 14.53
C CYS A 997 26.56 6.76 14.60
N ARG A 998 27.79 6.90 15.13
CA ARG A 998 28.51 8.18 15.30
C ARG A 998 27.78 9.22 16.17
N GLN A 999 26.65 8.84 16.77
CA GLN A 999 25.90 9.69 17.68
C GLN A 999 26.73 9.98 18.93
N ARG A 1000 26.60 11.21 19.45
CA ARG A 1000 27.32 11.64 20.64
C ARG A 1000 26.87 10.83 21.85
N ILE A 1001 27.82 10.24 22.56
CA ILE A 1001 27.56 9.44 23.77
C ILE A 1001 27.36 10.40 24.94
N SER A 1002 26.18 10.38 25.56
CA SER A 1002 25.91 11.12 26.80
C SER A 1002 26.32 10.32 28.04
N SER A 1003 26.03 9.02 28.06
CA SER A 1003 26.42 8.10 29.13
C SER A 1003 26.38 6.65 28.65
N SER A 1004 26.76 5.70 29.51
CA SER A 1004 26.61 4.26 29.24
C SER A 1004 26.05 3.55 30.46
N SER A 1005 25.08 2.65 30.27
CA SER A 1005 24.48 1.84 31.33
C SER A 1005 24.88 0.38 31.22
N ALA A 1006 25.15 -0.28 32.35
CA ALA A 1006 25.39 -1.72 32.37
C ALA A 1006 24.05 -2.47 32.28
N PHE A 1007 24.05 -3.63 31.61
CA PHE A 1007 22.93 -4.56 31.61
C PHE A 1007 23.45 -5.99 31.75
N HIS A 1008 22.60 -6.87 32.28
CA HIS A 1008 22.95 -8.27 32.50
C HIS A 1008 22.33 -9.14 31.42
N MET A 1009 23.14 -10.02 30.82
CA MET A 1009 22.61 -11.05 29.93
C MET A 1009 22.09 -12.23 30.72
N PRO A 1010 20.90 -12.76 30.40
CA PRO A 1010 20.44 -14.03 30.97
C PRO A 1010 21.42 -15.14 30.58
N SER A 1011 21.75 -15.97 31.57
CA SER A 1011 22.72 -17.08 31.46
C SER A 1011 22.23 -18.19 30.54
#